data_AF-A0A8S9JTW2-F1
#
_entry.id   AF-A0A8S9JTW2-F1
#
_cell.length_a   1.000
_cell.length_b   1.000
_cell.length_c   1.000
_cell.angle_alpha   90.00
_cell.angle_beta   90.00
_cell.angle_gamma   90.00
#
_symmetry.space_group_name_H-M   'P 1'
#
loop_
_entity.id
_entity.type
_entity.pdbx_description
1 polymer ?
#
loop_
_entity_poly.entity_id
_entity_poly.type
_entity_poly.pdbx_seq_one_letter_code
_entity_poly.pdbx_strand_id
1 'polypeptide(L)'
;MMCFTHLTPLPLFSGVSLPSSRLHFTSFRTRMSSSSIDSAPPPPPGNGIVIGCGGTTVDFLATVDSYPKPDDKIRSTSLKVQGGGNAGNALTCAARLGLTCRLISKARIVVANDSQGKGILEELESDGVDTSFLVVSKEGNTPFTYVIVDKQTQTRTCIHTPGYPPMVPTDLPQSTMLSALDRASIAYFDVRLHETALVIAKEASRKKIPILVDAEKKRDGLDELLQLADYVVCTAKFPQAWTEVSSIPCALVSMLLRLPKLKFVIVTLGEEGCLMIQRASTETSESKETDIGSLVESLKQRSDSTATFPTCVSSETTKLKANGIGTLSGRLFLGTAEKIPPEELVDTTGAGDAFIGAVLYALCAGMPPEKMLPFATQVAACNCRALGARTGLPHRTDPRLVPFLDIKKWKLADPRTFHYLNQSQCIDLERMDDSKEYHETRKAMDVVGINSEEQEAIFRVVAAILHLGNIEFGKGKEADSSAPKDEKSNYHLKTAAELFMCDEQALEDSLCKRVIVTRDESITKWLDPETAALSRDALAKTVYSRLFDWIVNKINDSIGQDPDSKYLIGVLDIYGFESFKTNRCLSEDANKKTKFSSIGSRFKQQLVTLLETLSTTEPHYIRCVKPNNLLKPLIFENQNVLQQLRCGGVMEAIRISCAGFPTRKQFEEFLERFSVLAPEVSDNSSDDVAACKKLLEKVGLEGYQIGKTKVFLRAGQMADLDARRNEVLGRAATSIQRKFRSYLFRKNLMMLRKAAVNMQAVCRGQLSRHMFDGLRREAAVLEIQRDIRMHLARKSYKELYFAAVSIQSAIRGMASRDELRFQRQNKAAILIQSHCRKFLAQLHYQRLKKAAVTTQSAWRARLLRKRELFKLPRISLRNKWKSSPGDCS
;
A
#
# COMPACT_ATOMS: atom_id res chain seq x y z
N MET A 1 -3.12 41.14 -44.34
CA MET A 1 -3.24 39.96 -45.20
C MET A 1 -2.52 38.81 -44.48
N MET A 2 -3.32 37.87 -43.97
CA MET A 2 -3.04 36.61 -43.24
C MET A 2 -2.30 36.65 -41.88
N CYS A 3 -3.13 36.55 -40.82
CA CYS A 3 -2.83 36.07 -39.48
C CYS A 3 -2.63 34.54 -39.45
N PHE A 4 -1.76 34.03 -38.56
CA PHE A 4 -2.09 32.88 -37.70
C PHE A 4 -1.28 32.94 -36.40
N THR A 5 -2.00 32.78 -35.30
CA THR A 5 -1.64 32.89 -33.89
C THR A 5 -1.34 31.52 -33.26
N HIS A 6 -0.56 31.55 -32.18
CA HIS A 6 -0.55 30.64 -31.02
C HIS A 6 -0.34 29.12 -31.22
N LEU A 7 0.85 28.66 -30.85
CA LEU A 7 1.10 27.28 -30.38
C LEU A 7 1.95 27.35 -29.09
N THR A 8 1.34 26.91 -27.99
CA THR A 8 1.94 26.69 -26.66
C THR A 8 2.73 25.37 -26.60
N PRO A 9 3.74 25.24 -25.72
CA PRO A 9 4.66 24.10 -25.69
C PRO A 9 4.17 22.95 -24.79
N LEU A 10 4.44 21.70 -25.20
CA LEU A 10 4.25 20.47 -24.40
C LEU A 10 5.60 19.95 -23.84
N PRO A 11 5.61 19.25 -22.70
CA PRO A 11 6.77 19.11 -21.82
C PRO A 11 7.67 17.88 -22.09
N LEU A 12 8.90 18.01 -21.60
CA LEU A 12 10.01 17.06 -21.62
C LEU A 12 9.72 15.77 -20.82
N PHE A 13 9.81 14.63 -21.49
CA PHE A 13 10.04 13.32 -20.86
C PHE A 13 11.55 13.07 -20.76
N SER A 14 12.08 12.96 -19.54
CA SER A 14 13.43 12.46 -19.29
C SER A 14 13.37 11.21 -18.41
N GLY A 15 13.66 10.06 -19.00
CA GLY A 15 13.91 8.82 -18.31
C GLY A 15 14.88 7.96 -19.12
N VAL A 16 15.86 7.40 -18.40
CA VAL A 16 16.75 6.26 -18.73
C VAL A 16 18.24 6.65 -18.68
N SER A 17 18.86 6.34 -17.54
CA SER A 17 20.29 6.23 -17.33
C SER A 17 20.70 4.75 -17.29
N LEU A 18 21.84 4.43 -17.91
CA LEU A 18 22.54 3.13 -17.97
C LEU A 18 24.03 3.38 -17.61
N PRO A 19 24.86 2.36 -17.27
CA PRO A 19 25.36 2.17 -15.91
C PRO A 19 26.91 2.21 -15.75
N SER A 20 27.34 2.07 -14.49
CA SER A 20 28.62 1.56 -13.97
C SER A 20 29.79 2.54 -13.75
N SER A 21 30.29 2.60 -12.50
CA SER A 21 31.58 2.01 -12.12
C SER A 21 31.79 2.07 -10.60
N ARG A 22 32.38 1.00 -10.08
CA ARG A 22 32.64 0.69 -8.67
C ARG A 22 33.75 1.57 -8.10
N LEU A 23 33.49 2.17 -6.94
CA LEU A 23 34.51 2.55 -5.96
C LEU A 23 34.03 2.05 -4.59
N HIS A 24 34.89 1.29 -3.92
CA HIS A 24 34.65 0.71 -2.61
C HIS A 24 34.42 1.83 -1.57
N PHE A 25 33.24 1.81 -0.95
CA PHE A 25 32.96 2.52 0.29
C PHE A 25 32.38 1.53 1.30
N THR A 26 33.02 1.50 2.47
CA THR A 26 32.62 0.80 3.68
C THR A 26 31.18 1.12 4.07
N SER A 27 30.42 0.09 4.47
CA SER A 27 28.99 0.15 4.73
C SER A 27 28.63 1.12 5.86
N PHE A 28 27.99 2.24 5.49
CA PHE A 28 27.05 2.95 6.36
C PHE A 28 25.65 2.75 5.76
N ARG A 29 24.79 2.01 6.47
CA ARG A 29 23.37 1.81 6.15
C ARG A 29 22.62 3.11 6.45
N THR A 30 22.35 3.90 5.42
CA THR A 30 21.43 5.04 5.51
C THR A 30 19.99 4.52 5.39
N ARG A 31 19.24 4.53 6.50
CA ARG A 31 17.77 4.40 6.51
C ARG A 31 17.19 5.64 5.82
N MET A 32 16.52 5.47 4.68
CA MET A 32 15.60 6.50 4.17
C MET A 32 14.30 6.40 4.98
N SER A 33 14.09 7.34 5.90
CA SER A 33 12.82 7.54 6.59
C SER A 33 11.98 8.54 5.80
N SER A 34 10.98 8.04 5.08
CA SER A 34 9.86 8.85 4.59
C SER A 34 8.96 9.21 5.78
N SER A 35 9.10 10.42 6.31
CA SER A 35 8.29 10.94 7.42
C SER A 35 6.95 11.46 6.87
N SER A 36 6.02 10.53 6.66
CA SER A 36 4.59 10.81 6.54
C SER A 36 4.01 11.10 7.93
N ILE A 37 3.06 12.02 7.97
CA ILE A 37 2.40 12.58 9.14
C ILE A 37 1.66 11.49 9.91
N ASP A 38 2.17 11.09 11.09
CA ASP A 38 1.53 10.10 11.97
C ASP A 38 0.98 10.79 13.23
N SER A 39 -0.24 11.32 13.14
CA SER A 39 -1.09 11.48 14.33
C SER A 39 -1.56 10.08 14.74
N ALA A 40 -0.85 9.43 15.67
CA ALA A 40 -1.20 8.09 16.10
C ALA A 40 -2.61 8.06 16.73
N PRO A 41 -3.57 7.30 16.18
CA PRO A 41 -4.87 7.08 16.83
C PRO A 41 -4.70 6.27 18.12
N PRO A 42 -5.66 6.32 19.07
CA PRO A 42 -5.58 5.56 20.32
C PRO A 42 -5.35 4.07 20.06
N PRO A 43 -4.59 3.38 20.94
CA PRO A 43 -4.15 2.02 20.70
C PRO A 43 -5.37 1.12 20.40
N PRO A 44 -5.23 0.18 19.45
CA PRO A 44 -6.31 -0.74 19.10
C PRO A 44 -6.76 -1.53 20.33
N PRO A 45 -7.99 -2.08 20.33
CA PRO A 45 -8.38 -3.05 21.34
C PRO A 45 -7.31 -4.16 21.40
N GLY A 46 -6.76 -4.39 22.59
CA GLY A 46 -5.51 -5.12 22.76
C GLY A 46 -5.46 -6.45 22.00
N ASN A 47 -4.46 -6.62 21.12
CA ASN A 47 -4.06 -7.88 20.47
C ASN A 47 -5.22 -8.77 19.94
N GLY A 48 -6.35 -8.21 19.52
CA GLY A 48 -7.44 -8.98 18.95
C GLY A 48 -7.07 -9.52 17.57
N ILE A 49 -6.84 -10.84 17.46
CA ILE A 49 -6.53 -11.49 16.19
C ILE A 49 -7.82 -12.01 15.57
N VAL A 50 -8.18 -11.49 14.40
CA VAL A 50 -9.29 -11.98 13.60
C VAL A 50 -8.77 -12.96 12.57
N ILE A 51 -9.33 -14.16 12.52
CA ILE A 51 -9.04 -15.14 11.47
C ILE A 51 -10.22 -15.24 10.52
N GLY A 52 -10.02 -14.93 9.24
CA GLY A 52 -11.05 -15.11 8.21
C GLY A 52 -10.72 -16.26 7.28
N CYS A 53 -11.70 -17.09 6.96
CA CYS A 53 -11.62 -18.09 5.92
C CYS A 53 -12.69 -17.82 4.86
N GLY A 54 -12.27 -17.56 3.62
CA GLY A 54 -13.22 -17.22 2.57
C GLY A 54 -12.61 -16.84 1.23
N GLY A 55 -13.41 -16.20 0.39
CA GLY A 55 -13.06 -15.82 -0.97
C GLY A 55 -12.19 -14.56 -1.03
N THR A 56 -11.16 -14.62 -1.87
CA THR A 56 -10.36 -13.47 -2.32
C THR A 56 -10.36 -13.47 -3.83
N THR A 57 -10.67 -12.33 -4.46
CA THR A 57 -10.86 -12.23 -5.93
C THR A 57 -10.17 -11.01 -6.52
N VAL A 58 -9.99 -10.98 -7.84
CA VAL A 58 -9.67 -9.75 -8.60
C VAL A 58 -10.99 -9.11 -9.04
N ASP A 59 -11.23 -7.84 -8.72
CA ASP A 59 -12.42 -7.13 -9.18
C ASP A 59 -12.05 -6.20 -10.35
N PHE A 60 -12.71 -6.42 -11.49
CA PHE A 60 -12.67 -5.57 -12.68
C PHE A 60 -13.89 -4.65 -12.66
N LEU A 61 -13.69 -3.42 -12.18
CA LEU A 61 -14.74 -2.42 -12.04
C LEU A 61 -14.85 -1.56 -13.30
N ALA A 62 -15.93 -1.72 -14.04
CA ALA A 62 -16.26 -0.91 -15.21
C ALA A 62 -17.41 0.03 -14.88
N THR A 63 -17.16 1.34 -14.89
CA THR A 63 -18.23 2.33 -14.70
C THR A 63 -18.87 2.67 -16.04
N VAL A 64 -20.19 2.62 -16.11
CA VAL A 64 -20.99 2.88 -17.32
C VAL A 64 -22.02 3.97 -17.05
N ASP A 65 -22.46 4.65 -18.11
CA ASP A 65 -23.49 5.70 -17.97
C ASP A 65 -24.87 5.12 -17.61
N SER A 66 -25.19 3.95 -18.18
CA SER A 66 -26.36 3.14 -17.86
C SER A 66 -26.10 1.67 -18.20
N TYR A 67 -26.89 0.75 -17.62
CA TYR A 67 -26.77 -0.67 -17.96
C TYR A 67 -27.04 -0.93 -19.44
N PRO A 68 -26.27 -1.84 -20.07
CA PRO A 68 -26.52 -2.23 -21.45
C PRO A 68 -27.83 -3.01 -21.54
N LYS A 69 -28.65 -2.74 -22.57
CA LYS A 69 -29.74 -3.65 -22.93
C LYS A 69 -29.18 -4.87 -23.67
N PRO A 70 -29.93 -5.98 -23.77
CA PRO A 70 -29.55 -7.08 -24.64
C PRO A 70 -29.19 -6.58 -26.05
N ASP A 71 -28.07 -7.07 -26.58
CA ASP A 71 -27.47 -6.69 -27.87
C ASP A 71 -26.89 -5.26 -27.99
N ASP A 72 -26.90 -4.45 -26.93
CA ASP A 72 -26.27 -3.13 -26.92
C ASP A 72 -24.73 -3.21 -26.82
N LYS A 73 -24.06 -2.26 -27.46
CA LYS A 73 -22.61 -2.02 -27.30
C LYS A 73 -22.43 -0.68 -26.60
N ILE A 74 -22.00 -0.72 -25.34
CA ILE A 74 -21.71 0.47 -24.56
C ILE A 74 -20.22 0.60 -24.26
N ARG A 75 -19.76 1.83 -24.05
CA ARG A 75 -18.38 2.13 -23.68
C ARG A 75 -18.30 2.35 -22.17
N SER A 76 -17.30 1.77 -21.51
CA SER A 76 -17.01 2.13 -20.12
C SER A 76 -16.40 3.53 -20.04
N THR A 77 -16.84 4.30 -19.05
CA THR A 77 -16.31 5.63 -18.73
C THR A 77 -15.00 5.54 -17.96
N SER A 78 -14.86 4.51 -17.11
CA SER A 78 -13.63 4.16 -16.40
C SER A 78 -13.52 2.65 -16.24
N LEU A 79 -12.29 2.16 -16.13
CA LEU A 79 -11.97 0.78 -15.78
C LEU A 79 -10.94 0.81 -14.65
N LYS A 80 -11.23 0.11 -13.56
CA LYS A 80 -10.35 -0.03 -12.41
C LYS A 80 -10.21 -1.49 -12.04
N VAL A 81 -8.99 -1.90 -11.70
CA VAL A 81 -8.71 -3.25 -11.20
C VAL A 81 -8.21 -3.11 -9.77
N GLN A 82 -8.76 -3.90 -8.85
CA GLN A 82 -8.35 -3.96 -7.45
C GLN A 82 -8.62 -5.35 -6.88
N GLY A 83 -8.10 -5.62 -5.68
CA GLY A 83 -8.54 -6.77 -4.90
C GLY A 83 -10.01 -6.70 -4.51
N GLY A 84 -10.59 -7.88 -4.33
CA GLY A 84 -11.98 -8.10 -3.98
C GLY A 84 -12.18 -9.37 -3.14
N GLY A 85 -13.42 -9.84 -3.13
CA GLY A 85 -13.87 -11.00 -2.37
C GLY A 85 -14.31 -10.64 -0.95
N ASN A 86 -15.41 -11.24 -0.48
CA ASN A 86 -16.05 -10.87 0.78
C ASN A 86 -15.07 -10.94 1.96
N ALA A 87 -14.37 -12.06 2.13
CA ALA A 87 -13.36 -12.19 3.19
C ALA A 87 -12.15 -11.27 2.99
N GLY A 88 -11.67 -11.10 1.75
CA GLY A 88 -10.62 -10.14 1.46
C GLY A 88 -11.00 -8.71 1.90
N ASN A 89 -12.20 -8.27 1.54
CA ASN A 89 -12.70 -6.93 1.82
C ASN A 89 -13.01 -6.71 3.31
N ALA A 90 -13.68 -7.66 3.96
CA ALA A 90 -14.04 -7.56 5.37
C ALA A 90 -12.81 -7.55 6.29
N LEU A 91 -11.80 -8.38 6.01
CA LEU A 91 -10.54 -8.38 6.76
C LEU A 91 -9.70 -7.13 6.46
N THR A 92 -9.69 -6.63 5.22
CA THR A 92 -9.03 -5.36 4.89
C THR A 92 -9.65 -4.21 5.70
N CYS A 93 -10.98 -4.15 5.78
CA CYS A 93 -11.68 -3.17 6.60
C CYS A 93 -11.28 -3.29 8.09
N ALA A 94 -11.34 -4.49 8.66
CA ALA A 94 -10.96 -4.73 10.04
C ALA A 94 -9.50 -4.36 10.33
N ALA A 95 -8.58 -4.65 9.39
CA ALA A 95 -7.17 -4.30 9.50
C ALA A 95 -6.96 -2.78 9.47
N ARG A 96 -7.59 -2.05 8.54
CA ARG A 96 -7.54 -0.57 8.48
C ARG A 96 -8.11 0.12 9.72
N LEU A 97 -9.07 -0.51 10.41
CA LEU A 97 -9.62 -0.04 11.69
C LEU A 97 -8.70 -0.34 12.89
N GLY A 98 -7.66 -1.16 12.71
CA GLY A 98 -6.58 -1.41 13.66
C GLY A 98 -6.51 -2.83 14.23
N LEU A 99 -7.25 -3.81 13.69
CA LEU A 99 -7.12 -5.22 14.12
C LEU A 99 -5.97 -5.93 13.42
N THR A 100 -5.49 -7.00 14.05
CA THR A 100 -4.60 -7.96 13.37
C THR A 100 -5.46 -9.01 12.67
N CYS A 101 -5.40 -9.08 11.34
CA CYS A 101 -6.22 -9.99 10.55
C CYS A 101 -5.35 -11.06 9.89
N ARG A 102 -5.76 -12.33 9.98
CA ARG A 102 -5.15 -13.48 9.28
C ARG A 102 -6.15 -14.03 8.28
N LEU A 103 -5.70 -14.19 7.04
CA LEU A 103 -6.56 -14.69 5.96
C LEU A 103 -6.15 -16.11 5.56
N ILE A 104 -7.09 -17.05 5.70
CA ILE A 104 -7.03 -18.36 5.06
C ILE A 104 -7.84 -18.27 3.77
N SER A 105 -7.15 -18.38 2.65
CA SER A 105 -7.77 -18.46 1.33
C SER A 105 -6.85 -19.22 0.39
N LYS A 106 -7.31 -19.44 -0.84
CA LYS A 106 -6.50 -19.99 -1.92
C LYS A 106 -6.39 -18.93 -3.00
N ALA A 107 -5.21 -18.31 -3.06
CA ALA A 107 -4.83 -17.41 -4.13
C ALA A 107 -3.86 -18.12 -5.06
N ARG A 108 -3.55 -17.49 -6.18
CA ARG A 108 -2.55 -18.05 -7.07
C ARG A 108 -1.57 -17.02 -7.58
N ILE A 109 -0.32 -17.46 -7.61
CA ILE A 109 0.79 -16.81 -8.29
C ILE A 109 1.27 -17.80 -9.34
N VAL A 110 0.84 -17.63 -10.60
CA VAL A 110 1.53 -18.31 -11.70
C VAL A 110 2.92 -17.67 -11.79
N VAL A 111 3.96 -18.44 -11.51
CA VAL A 111 5.38 -18.05 -11.66
C VAL A 111 5.68 -17.89 -13.16
N ALA A 112 5.14 -16.84 -13.77
CA ALA A 112 5.56 -16.20 -15.03
C ALA A 112 4.57 -15.14 -15.51
N ASN A 113 3.24 -15.29 -15.32
CA ASN A 113 2.23 -14.53 -16.08
C ASN A 113 1.00 -14.00 -15.30
N ASP A 114 0.89 -14.17 -13.98
CA ASP A 114 -0.27 -13.64 -13.22
C ASP A 114 0.12 -12.43 -12.36
N SER A 115 0.29 -11.28 -13.00
CA SER A 115 0.53 -10.01 -12.30
C SER A 115 -0.62 -9.62 -11.37
N GLN A 116 -1.85 -10.07 -11.66
CA GLN A 116 -3.04 -9.70 -10.91
C GLN A 116 -3.11 -10.43 -9.57
N GLY A 117 -2.82 -11.74 -9.54
CA GLY A 117 -2.76 -12.52 -8.31
C GLY A 117 -1.68 -12.02 -7.34
N LYS A 118 -0.53 -11.57 -7.87
CA LYS A 118 0.52 -10.94 -7.06
C LYS A 118 0.10 -9.57 -6.52
N GLY A 119 -0.57 -8.76 -7.34
CA GLY A 119 -1.08 -7.45 -6.93
C GLY A 119 -2.06 -7.52 -5.75
N ILE A 120 -2.92 -8.53 -5.70
CA ILE A 120 -3.87 -8.69 -4.57
C ILE A 120 -3.14 -8.99 -3.25
N LEU A 121 -2.10 -9.82 -3.29
CA LEU A 121 -1.32 -10.15 -2.09
C LEU A 121 -0.58 -8.92 -1.58
N GLU A 122 0.07 -8.18 -2.49
CA GLU A 122 0.72 -6.91 -2.16
C GLU A 122 -0.27 -5.90 -1.58
N GLU A 123 -1.49 -5.82 -2.12
CA GLU A 123 -2.56 -4.96 -1.62
C GLU A 123 -3.02 -5.37 -0.20
N LEU A 124 -3.31 -6.66 0.02
CA LEU A 124 -3.71 -7.18 1.33
C LEU A 124 -2.63 -6.96 2.40
N GLU A 125 -1.36 -7.22 2.06
CA GLU A 125 -0.23 -7.01 2.96
C GLU A 125 -0.02 -5.52 3.26
N SER A 126 -0.21 -4.65 2.27
CA SER A 126 -0.11 -3.19 2.45
C SER A 126 -1.17 -2.63 3.40
N ASP A 127 -2.34 -3.26 3.43
CA ASP A 127 -3.44 -2.93 4.34
C ASP A 127 -3.34 -3.64 5.72
N GLY A 128 -2.28 -4.43 5.95
CA GLY A 128 -2.00 -5.06 7.24
C GLY A 128 -2.68 -6.43 7.46
N VAL A 129 -3.16 -7.09 6.40
CA VAL A 129 -3.70 -8.46 6.47
C VAL A 129 -2.55 -9.47 6.33
N ASP A 130 -2.42 -10.38 7.29
CA ASP A 130 -1.45 -11.47 7.26
C ASP A 130 -1.86 -12.55 6.24
N THR A 131 -1.08 -12.60 5.17
CA THR A 131 -1.25 -13.50 4.02
C THR A 131 -0.47 -14.81 4.15
N SER A 132 0.23 -15.05 5.27
CA SER A 132 1.09 -16.23 5.47
C SER A 132 0.34 -17.57 5.39
N PHE A 133 -0.99 -17.54 5.52
CA PHE A 133 -1.87 -18.71 5.49
C PHE A 133 -2.60 -18.87 4.14
N LEU A 134 -2.27 -18.08 3.12
CA LEU A 134 -2.79 -18.30 1.78
C LEU A 134 -2.09 -19.48 1.10
N VAL A 135 -2.89 -20.41 0.59
CA VAL A 135 -2.40 -21.51 -0.23
C VAL A 135 -2.19 -21.01 -1.65
N VAL A 136 -0.98 -21.21 -2.18
CA VAL A 136 -0.62 -20.84 -3.57
C VAL A 136 -0.51 -22.10 -4.44
N SER A 137 -1.41 -22.24 -5.43
CA SER A 137 -1.36 -23.33 -6.42
C SER A 137 -0.54 -22.94 -7.67
N LYS A 138 0.05 -23.91 -8.37
CA LYS A 138 0.76 -23.70 -9.65
C LYS A 138 -0.12 -23.92 -10.91
N GLU A 139 -1.26 -24.62 -10.84
CA GLU A 139 -2.12 -25.08 -12.00
C GLU A 139 -3.64 -24.76 -11.88
N GLY A 140 -4.34 -24.28 -12.96
CA GLY A 140 -5.70 -23.60 -12.96
C GLY A 140 -5.79 -22.03 -13.14
N ASN A 141 -6.77 -21.31 -12.53
CA ASN A 141 -6.99 -19.83 -12.64
C ASN A 141 -7.36 -19.09 -11.31
N THR A 142 -6.99 -17.80 -11.19
CA THR A 142 -7.38 -16.90 -10.08
C THR A 142 -8.85 -16.46 -10.22
N PRO A 143 -9.68 -16.50 -9.15
CA PRO A 143 -11.06 -16.03 -9.22
C PRO A 143 -11.12 -14.52 -9.48
N PHE A 144 -12.05 -14.09 -10.33
CA PHE A 144 -12.26 -12.68 -10.63
C PHE A 144 -13.73 -12.35 -10.79
N THR A 145 -14.08 -11.07 -10.59
CA THR A 145 -15.44 -10.57 -10.70
C THR A 145 -15.46 -9.34 -11.59
N TYR A 146 -16.31 -9.31 -12.62
CA TYR A 146 -16.63 -8.08 -13.33
C TYR A 146 -17.72 -7.34 -12.57
N VAL A 147 -17.44 -6.11 -12.16
CA VAL A 147 -18.40 -5.24 -11.46
C VAL A 147 -18.75 -4.10 -12.40
N ILE A 148 -19.98 -4.08 -12.87
CA ILE A 148 -20.52 -3.00 -13.71
C ILE A 148 -21.23 -2.02 -12.78
N VAL A 149 -20.71 -0.79 -12.68
CA VAL A 149 -21.27 0.28 -11.84
C VAL A 149 -22.01 1.26 -12.74
N ASP A 150 -23.32 1.38 -12.54
CA ASP A 150 -24.21 2.27 -13.30
C ASP A 150 -24.29 3.65 -12.62
N LYS A 151 -23.90 4.71 -13.33
CA LYS A 151 -23.97 6.09 -12.84
C LYS A 151 -25.38 6.64 -12.72
N GLN A 152 -26.30 6.22 -13.61
CA GLN A 152 -27.66 6.76 -13.62
C GLN A 152 -28.48 6.25 -12.44
N THR A 153 -28.33 4.96 -12.12
CA THR A 153 -29.06 4.33 -11.02
C THR A 153 -28.25 4.21 -9.72
N GLN A 154 -26.94 4.51 -9.76
CA GLN A 154 -25.99 4.30 -8.65
C GLN A 154 -26.00 2.86 -8.11
N THR A 155 -26.39 1.89 -8.94
CA THR A 155 -26.41 0.47 -8.60
C THR A 155 -25.25 -0.28 -9.25
N ARG A 156 -25.07 -1.54 -8.84
CA ARG A 156 -24.02 -2.41 -9.37
C ARG A 156 -24.53 -3.79 -9.79
N THR A 157 -23.89 -4.37 -10.80
CA THR A 157 -24.07 -5.77 -11.20
C THR A 157 -22.73 -6.49 -11.15
N CYS A 158 -22.66 -7.60 -10.41
CA CYS A 158 -21.45 -8.40 -10.25
C CYS A 158 -21.54 -9.73 -11.01
N ILE A 159 -20.61 -9.98 -11.92
CA ILE A 159 -20.48 -11.22 -12.69
C ILE A 159 -19.22 -11.94 -12.20
N HIS A 160 -19.39 -12.98 -11.40
CA HIS A 160 -18.31 -13.69 -10.73
C HIS A 160 -17.87 -14.94 -11.49
N THR A 161 -16.56 -15.10 -11.70
CA THR A 161 -15.94 -16.31 -12.22
C THR A 161 -15.15 -17.00 -11.10
N PRO A 162 -15.53 -18.23 -10.69
CA PRO A 162 -14.82 -18.93 -9.63
C PRO A 162 -13.42 -19.37 -10.08
N GLY A 163 -12.54 -19.53 -9.09
CA GLY A 163 -11.21 -20.09 -9.30
C GLY A 163 -11.27 -21.61 -9.39
N TYR A 164 -10.40 -22.19 -10.20
CA TYR A 164 -10.24 -23.64 -10.36
C TYR A 164 -8.74 -24.01 -10.21
N PRO A 165 -8.40 -25.14 -9.56
CA PRO A 165 -9.27 -25.99 -8.74
C PRO A 165 -9.64 -25.32 -7.40
N PRO A 166 -10.79 -25.70 -6.78
CA PRO A 166 -11.20 -25.15 -5.48
C PRO A 166 -10.20 -25.49 -4.36
N MET A 167 -10.29 -24.80 -3.24
CA MET A 167 -9.53 -25.16 -2.03
C MET A 167 -10.16 -26.38 -1.38
N VAL A 168 -9.36 -27.41 -1.15
CA VAL A 168 -9.75 -28.60 -0.42
C VAL A 168 -9.08 -28.62 0.95
N PRO A 169 -9.64 -29.28 1.97
CA PRO A 169 -9.05 -29.29 3.32
C PRO A 169 -7.60 -29.81 3.37
N THR A 170 -7.21 -30.69 2.45
CA THR A 170 -5.84 -31.23 2.37
C THR A 170 -4.81 -30.22 1.90
N ASP A 171 -5.23 -29.11 1.29
CA ASP A 171 -4.34 -28.02 0.88
C ASP A 171 -3.76 -27.24 2.06
N LEU A 172 -4.39 -27.34 3.25
CA LEU A 172 -3.98 -26.65 4.47
C LEU A 172 -3.47 -27.66 5.50
N PRO A 173 -2.15 -27.79 5.71
CA PRO A 173 -1.61 -28.70 6.72
C PRO A 173 -2.16 -28.39 8.12
N GLN A 174 -2.38 -29.45 8.92
CA GLN A 174 -2.97 -29.30 10.26
C GLN A 174 -2.15 -28.39 11.18
N SER A 175 -0.82 -28.41 11.08
CA SER A 175 0.06 -27.50 11.83
C SER A 175 -0.16 -26.04 11.46
N THR A 176 -0.29 -25.73 10.17
CA THR A 176 -0.57 -24.39 9.64
C THR A 176 -1.94 -23.89 10.09
N MET A 177 -2.96 -24.76 10.04
CA MET A 177 -4.31 -24.43 10.54
C MET A 177 -4.31 -24.11 12.04
N LEU A 178 -3.64 -24.93 12.85
CA LEU A 178 -3.54 -24.71 14.30
C LEU A 178 -2.77 -23.43 14.62
N SER A 179 -1.71 -23.13 13.86
CA SER A 179 -0.96 -21.88 13.97
C SER A 179 -1.82 -20.67 13.58
N ALA A 180 -2.68 -20.79 12.58
CA ALA A 180 -3.56 -19.71 12.16
C ALA A 180 -4.57 -19.35 13.27
N LEU A 181 -5.14 -20.38 13.92
CA LEU A 181 -6.09 -20.27 15.03
C LEU A 181 -5.45 -19.87 16.37
N ASP A 182 -4.11 -19.85 16.46
CA ASP A 182 -3.43 -19.52 17.71
C ASP A 182 -3.72 -18.07 18.14
N ARG A 183 -4.18 -17.91 19.39
CA ARG A 183 -4.58 -16.62 19.99
C ARG A 183 -5.67 -15.85 19.22
N ALA A 184 -6.40 -16.50 18.31
CA ALA A 184 -7.50 -15.87 17.59
C ALA A 184 -8.65 -15.51 18.55
N SER A 185 -9.13 -14.28 18.45
CA SER A 185 -10.22 -13.73 19.25
C SER A 185 -11.60 -14.00 18.65
N ILE A 186 -11.68 -14.11 17.32
CA ILE A 186 -12.91 -14.42 16.59
C ILE A 186 -12.56 -15.02 15.22
N ALA A 187 -13.37 -15.97 14.76
CA ALA A 187 -13.27 -16.57 13.44
C ALA A 187 -14.41 -16.09 12.53
N TYR A 188 -14.07 -15.71 11.29
CA TYR A 188 -14.99 -15.16 10.30
C TYR A 188 -15.08 -16.07 9.06
N PHE A 189 -16.30 -16.30 8.56
CA PHE A 189 -16.54 -17.11 7.36
C PHE A 189 -17.57 -16.45 6.43
N ASP A 190 -17.25 -16.39 5.14
CA ASP A 190 -18.13 -15.86 4.07
C ASP A 190 -18.85 -16.97 3.25
N VAL A 191 -18.80 -18.20 3.76
CA VAL A 191 -19.43 -19.41 3.19
C VAL A 191 -18.77 -19.85 1.87
N ARG A 192 -17.74 -19.16 1.37
CA ARG A 192 -16.88 -19.68 0.30
C ARG A 192 -15.93 -20.73 0.87
N LEU A 193 -15.44 -21.61 0.00
CA LEU A 193 -14.52 -22.69 0.38
C LEU A 193 -15.11 -23.59 1.50
N HIS A 194 -16.40 -23.91 1.39
CA HIS A 194 -17.22 -24.46 2.48
C HIS A 194 -16.63 -25.70 3.16
N GLU A 195 -16.03 -26.64 2.40
CA GLU A 195 -15.38 -27.82 2.98
C GLU A 195 -14.24 -27.46 3.95
N THR A 196 -13.38 -26.51 3.54
CA THR A 196 -12.24 -26.06 4.35
C THR A 196 -12.71 -25.16 5.49
N ALA A 197 -13.66 -24.26 5.21
CA ALA A 197 -14.29 -23.41 6.21
C ALA A 197 -14.92 -24.23 7.34
N LEU A 198 -15.59 -25.33 7.03
CA LEU A 198 -16.20 -26.22 8.02
C LEU A 198 -15.18 -26.89 8.94
N VAL A 199 -14.04 -27.35 8.38
CA VAL A 199 -12.95 -27.95 9.18
C VAL A 199 -12.39 -26.92 10.16
N ILE A 200 -12.14 -25.69 9.68
CA ILE A 200 -11.63 -24.60 10.53
C ILE A 200 -12.67 -24.20 11.58
N ALA A 201 -13.96 -24.11 11.21
CA ALA A 201 -15.05 -23.79 12.13
C ALA A 201 -15.21 -24.83 13.24
N LYS A 202 -15.08 -26.13 12.92
CA LYS A 202 -15.10 -27.22 13.92
C LYS A 202 -13.95 -27.08 14.92
N GLU A 203 -12.74 -26.79 14.44
CA GLU A 203 -11.57 -26.58 15.31
C GLU A 203 -11.66 -25.27 16.12
N ALA A 204 -12.16 -24.18 15.53
CA ALA A 204 -12.43 -22.93 16.22
C ALA A 204 -13.45 -23.13 17.36
N SER A 205 -14.56 -23.83 17.09
CA SER A 205 -15.56 -24.18 18.10
C SER A 205 -14.97 -25.07 19.19
N ARG A 206 -14.05 -26.00 18.87
CA ARG A 206 -13.35 -26.84 19.86
C ARG A 206 -12.45 -26.01 20.78
N LYS A 207 -11.80 -24.97 20.25
CA LYS A 207 -11.00 -23.99 21.00
C LYS A 207 -11.83 -22.90 21.68
N LYS A 208 -13.16 -22.95 21.57
CA LYS A 208 -14.10 -21.94 22.09
C LYS A 208 -13.86 -20.53 21.53
N ILE A 209 -13.35 -20.45 20.30
CA ILE A 209 -13.23 -19.18 19.57
C ILE A 209 -14.62 -18.85 19.01
N PRO A 210 -15.17 -17.64 19.27
CA PRO A 210 -16.45 -17.22 18.72
C PRO A 210 -16.43 -17.21 17.19
N ILE A 211 -17.56 -17.59 16.58
CA ILE A 211 -17.68 -17.68 15.12
C ILE A 211 -18.71 -16.67 14.59
N LEU A 212 -18.29 -15.83 13.64
CA LEU A 212 -19.16 -14.95 12.86
C LEU A 212 -19.30 -15.49 11.43
N VAL A 213 -20.53 -15.70 10.98
CA VAL A 213 -20.83 -16.13 9.61
C VAL A 213 -21.54 -15.01 8.84
N ASP A 214 -21.00 -14.68 7.67
CA ASP A 214 -21.65 -13.83 6.68
C ASP A 214 -22.51 -14.67 5.72
N ALA A 215 -23.82 -14.52 5.86
CA ALA A 215 -24.82 -15.29 5.13
C ALA A 215 -25.51 -14.44 4.05
N GLU A 216 -24.93 -14.45 2.85
CA GLU A 216 -25.46 -13.70 1.70
C GLU A 216 -26.55 -14.49 0.94
N LYS A 217 -26.30 -15.76 0.64
CA LYS A 217 -27.14 -16.64 -0.18
C LYS A 217 -27.04 -18.09 0.30
N LYS A 218 -28.08 -18.90 0.05
CA LYS A 218 -28.01 -20.36 0.25
C LYS A 218 -26.88 -20.95 -0.59
N ARG A 219 -26.01 -21.73 0.03
CA ARG A 219 -24.85 -22.41 -0.57
C ARG A 219 -24.63 -23.73 0.15
N ASP A 220 -23.95 -24.66 -0.52
CA ASP A 220 -23.58 -25.95 0.08
C ASP A 220 -22.67 -25.73 1.30
N GLY A 221 -22.87 -26.52 2.36
CA GLY A 221 -22.14 -26.43 3.62
C GLY A 221 -22.55 -25.27 4.55
N LEU A 222 -23.45 -24.38 4.13
CA LEU A 222 -23.91 -23.24 4.94
C LEU A 222 -24.63 -23.68 6.23
N ASP A 223 -25.52 -24.66 6.14
CA ASP A 223 -26.33 -25.09 7.29
C ASP A 223 -25.46 -25.63 8.43
N GLU A 224 -24.40 -26.37 8.08
CA GLU A 224 -23.43 -26.91 9.03
C GLU A 224 -22.58 -25.81 9.68
N LEU A 225 -22.22 -24.76 8.92
CA LEU A 225 -21.53 -23.58 9.45
C LEU A 225 -22.44 -22.77 10.39
N LEU A 226 -23.71 -22.58 10.02
CA LEU A 226 -24.69 -21.85 10.83
C LEU A 226 -24.94 -22.53 12.18
N GLN A 227 -24.93 -23.86 12.25
CA GLN A 227 -25.05 -24.60 13.51
C GLN A 227 -23.88 -24.34 14.48
N LEU A 228 -22.72 -23.92 13.96
CA LEU A 228 -21.53 -23.59 14.75
C LEU A 228 -21.42 -22.11 15.10
N ALA A 229 -22.21 -21.23 14.47
CA ALA A 229 -22.09 -19.79 14.58
C ALA A 229 -22.57 -19.22 15.94
N ASP A 230 -21.80 -18.28 16.49
CA ASP A 230 -22.20 -17.44 17.62
C ASP A 230 -22.90 -16.15 17.15
N TYR A 231 -22.49 -15.66 15.98
CA TYR A 231 -22.95 -14.41 15.37
C TYR A 231 -23.24 -14.63 13.89
N VAL A 232 -24.34 -14.06 13.39
CA VAL A 232 -24.68 -14.10 11.97
C VAL A 232 -24.97 -12.69 11.49
N VAL A 233 -24.35 -12.30 10.38
CA VAL A 233 -24.71 -11.11 9.61
C VAL A 233 -25.22 -11.58 8.26
N CYS A 234 -26.34 -11.06 7.79
CA CYS A 234 -26.98 -11.53 6.57
C CYS A 234 -27.61 -10.40 5.75
N THR A 235 -27.84 -10.65 4.47
CA THR A 235 -28.52 -9.69 3.58
C THR A 235 -30.05 -9.81 3.69
N ALA A 236 -30.78 -8.75 3.37
CA ALA A 236 -32.25 -8.66 3.53
C ALA A 236 -33.05 -9.88 3.01
N LYS A 237 -32.62 -10.49 1.89
CA LYS A 237 -33.33 -11.62 1.26
C LYS A 237 -32.98 -12.98 1.87
N PHE A 238 -31.85 -13.08 2.58
CA PHE A 238 -31.34 -14.35 3.07
C PHE A 238 -32.24 -14.99 4.15
N PRO A 239 -32.66 -14.28 5.22
CA PRO A 239 -33.51 -14.87 6.26
C PRO A 239 -34.78 -15.50 5.71
N GLN A 240 -35.49 -14.78 4.84
CA GLN A 240 -36.74 -15.25 4.23
C GLN A 240 -36.50 -16.51 3.37
N ALA A 241 -35.44 -16.50 2.55
CA ALA A 241 -35.10 -17.63 1.71
C ALA A 241 -34.71 -18.86 2.54
N TRP A 242 -34.00 -18.67 3.66
CA TRP A 242 -33.53 -19.75 4.54
C TRP A 242 -34.63 -20.33 5.43
N THR A 243 -35.49 -19.49 6.02
CA THR A 243 -36.54 -19.94 6.92
C THR A 243 -37.86 -20.27 6.23
N GLU A 244 -38.06 -19.82 4.98
CA GLU A 244 -39.32 -19.88 4.23
C GLU A 244 -40.43 -19.02 4.88
N VAL A 245 -40.03 -17.94 5.56
CA VAL A 245 -40.93 -17.01 6.25
C VAL A 245 -40.94 -15.68 5.50
N SER A 246 -42.12 -15.12 5.26
CA SER A 246 -42.28 -13.91 4.44
C SER A 246 -41.85 -12.60 5.12
N SER A 247 -41.97 -12.49 6.45
CA SER A 247 -41.59 -11.27 7.19
C SER A 247 -40.15 -11.36 7.69
N ILE A 248 -39.31 -10.36 7.39
CA ILE A 248 -37.90 -10.32 7.82
C ILE A 248 -37.77 -10.45 9.35
N PRO A 249 -38.46 -9.64 10.18
CA PRO A 249 -38.39 -9.79 11.64
C PRO A 249 -38.80 -11.19 12.14
N CYS A 250 -39.85 -11.78 11.56
CA CYS A 250 -40.28 -13.13 11.89
C CYS A 250 -39.27 -14.19 11.47
N ALA A 251 -38.62 -14.01 10.31
CA ALA A 251 -37.55 -14.87 9.83
C ALA A 251 -36.34 -14.83 10.76
N LEU A 252 -35.94 -13.66 11.28
CA LEU A 252 -34.86 -13.56 12.27
C LEU A 252 -35.18 -14.30 13.58
N VAL A 253 -36.41 -14.20 14.07
CA VAL A 253 -36.86 -14.99 15.22
C VAL A 253 -36.80 -16.48 14.91
N SER A 254 -37.25 -16.91 13.72
CA SER A 254 -37.16 -18.30 13.28
C SER A 254 -35.72 -18.81 13.19
N MET A 255 -34.78 -17.98 12.72
CA MET A 255 -33.34 -18.30 12.72
C MET A 255 -32.81 -18.55 14.12
N LEU A 256 -33.10 -17.65 15.07
CA LEU A 256 -32.69 -17.81 16.46
C LEU A 256 -33.35 -19.03 17.11
N LEU A 257 -34.60 -19.38 16.76
CA LEU A 257 -35.24 -20.60 17.26
C LEU A 257 -34.58 -21.87 16.71
N ARG A 258 -34.20 -21.89 15.42
CA ARG A 258 -33.52 -23.03 14.78
C ARG A 258 -32.05 -23.16 15.19
N LEU A 259 -31.40 -22.06 15.60
CA LEU A 259 -29.98 -21.99 15.94
C LEU A 259 -29.79 -21.60 17.43
N PRO A 260 -29.80 -22.57 18.37
CA PRO A 260 -29.79 -22.28 19.81
C PRO A 260 -28.48 -21.65 20.31
N LYS A 261 -27.35 -21.90 19.63
CA LYS A 261 -26.03 -21.29 19.95
C LYS A 261 -25.95 -19.81 19.59
N LEU A 262 -26.79 -19.35 18.67
CA LEU A 262 -26.70 -18.01 18.10
C LEU A 262 -27.05 -16.95 19.16
N LYS A 263 -26.10 -16.04 19.42
CA LYS A 263 -26.23 -14.95 20.40
C LYS A 263 -26.99 -13.77 19.81
N PHE A 264 -26.69 -13.42 18.56
CA PHE A 264 -27.47 -12.46 17.80
C PHE A 264 -27.41 -12.72 16.30
N VAL A 265 -28.42 -12.19 15.61
CA VAL A 265 -28.46 -12.11 14.14
C VAL A 265 -28.66 -10.66 13.71
N ILE A 266 -27.91 -10.20 12.72
CA ILE A 266 -28.03 -8.89 12.08
C ILE A 266 -28.46 -9.09 10.63
N VAL A 267 -29.44 -8.32 10.18
CA VAL A 267 -29.77 -8.19 8.76
C VAL A 267 -29.47 -6.78 8.28
N THR A 268 -28.70 -6.66 7.20
CA THR A 268 -28.42 -5.38 6.54
C THR A 268 -29.53 -5.07 5.53
N LEU A 269 -30.06 -3.84 5.59
CA LEU A 269 -31.20 -3.37 4.79
C LEU A 269 -30.82 -2.26 3.79
N GLY A 270 -29.52 -2.05 3.54
CA GLY A 270 -29.03 -1.04 2.61
C GLY A 270 -29.24 0.38 3.16
N GLU A 271 -29.91 1.24 2.39
CA GLU A 271 -30.22 2.63 2.78
C GLU A 271 -31.14 2.72 4.02
N GLU A 272 -31.87 1.65 4.33
CA GLU A 272 -32.72 1.54 5.53
C GLU A 272 -31.93 1.14 6.79
N GLY A 273 -30.60 0.97 6.68
CA GLY A 273 -29.72 0.62 7.80
C GLY A 273 -29.69 -0.88 8.10
N CYS A 274 -29.95 -1.27 9.35
CA CYS A 274 -29.89 -2.65 9.78
C CYS A 274 -30.86 -2.97 10.94
N LEU A 275 -31.22 -4.25 11.06
CA LEU A 275 -32.02 -4.77 12.17
C LEU A 275 -31.25 -5.89 12.86
N MET A 276 -31.22 -5.88 14.19
CA MET A 276 -30.52 -6.90 14.99
C MET A 276 -31.43 -7.44 16.09
N ILE A 277 -31.45 -8.76 16.25
CA ILE A 277 -32.08 -9.43 17.41
C ILE A 277 -30.98 -10.10 18.23
N GLN A 278 -30.90 -9.73 19.50
CA GLN A 278 -30.00 -10.32 20.49
C GLN A 278 -30.79 -11.20 21.45
N ARG A 279 -30.33 -12.43 21.68
CA ARG A 279 -30.90 -13.35 22.66
C ARG A 279 -30.59 -12.89 24.09
N ALA A 280 -31.56 -12.97 24.99
CA ALA A 280 -31.35 -12.72 26.42
C ALA A 280 -30.68 -13.92 27.12
N SER A 281 -29.75 -13.67 28.04
CA SER A 281 -29.03 -14.71 28.79
C SER A 281 -29.77 -15.25 30.02
N THR A 282 -30.84 -14.58 30.47
CA THR A 282 -31.66 -14.96 31.64
C THR A 282 -33.14 -14.86 31.28
N GLU A 283 -33.88 -15.97 31.41
CA GLU A 283 -35.34 -15.96 31.25
C GLU A 283 -35.99 -15.28 32.45
N THR A 284 -36.33 -13.99 32.32
CA THR A 284 -37.21 -13.32 33.28
C THR A 284 -38.64 -13.81 33.08
N SER A 285 -39.14 -14.59 34.03
CA SER A 285 -40.45 -15.25 33.99
C SER A 285 -41.65 -14.29 33.88
N GLU A 286 -41.45 -12.98 34.11
CA GLU A 286 -42.51 -11.94 34.13
C GLU A 286 -42.49 -10.98 32.92
N SER A 287 -41.80 -11.30 31.83
CA SER A 287 -41.71 -10.42 30.65
C SER A 287 -42.94 -10.50 29.73
N LYS A 288 -43.53 -9.34 29.41
CA LYS A 288 -44.72 -9.18 28.54
C LYS A 288 -44.43 -9.66 27.11
N GLU A 289 -45.30 -10.49 26.55
CA GLU A 289 -45.22 -10.91 25.15
C GLU A 289 -45.58 -9.76 24.21
N THR A 290 -44.72 -9.50 23.22
CA THR A 290 -44.92 -8.44 22.23
C THR A 290 -44.73 -9.00 20.83
N ASP A 291 -45.63 -8.66 19.91
CA ASP A 291 -45.51 -9.03 18.50
C ASP A 291 -44.32 -8.32 17.85
N ILE A 292 -43.44 -9.08 17.19
CA ILE A 292 -42.20 -8.55 16.63
C ILE A 292 -42.45 -7.50 15.52
N GLY A 293 -43.52 -7.66 14.73
CA GLY A 293 -43.86 -6.71 13.66
C GLY A 293 -44.24 -5.36 14.24
N SER A 294 -45.15 -5.35 15.22
CA SER A 294 -45.57 -4.12 15.91
C SER A 294 -44.42 -3.41 16.62
N LEU A 295 -43.47 -4.16 17.18
CA LEU A 295 -42.33 -3.61 17.89
C LEU A 295 -41.33 -2.94 16.93
N VAL A 296 -41.11 -3.51 15.74
CA VAL A 296 -40.27 -2.90 14.70
C VAL A 296 -40.88 -1.58 14.24
N GLU A 297 -42.20 -1.53 14.01
CA GLU A 297 -42.89 -0.29 13.64
C GLU A 297 -42.79 0.78 14.73
N SER A 298 -42.97 0.40 15.99
CA SER A 298 -42.79 1.30 17.13
C SER A 298 -41.35 1.84 17.24
N LEU A 299 -40.34 1.01 16.96
CA LEU A 299 -38.94 1.46 16.93
C LEU A 299 -38.66 2.41 15.76
N LYS A 300 -39.24 2.15 14.57
CA LYS A 300 -39.15 3.04 13.41
C LYS A 300 -39.77 4.42 13.67
N GLN A 301 -40.86 4.48 14.43
CA GLN A 301 -41.46 5.76 14.83
C GLN A 301 -40.60 6.54 15.84
N ARG A 302 -39.79 5.84 16.64
CA ARG A 302 -38.87 6.45 17.61
C ARG A 302 -37.51 6.82 17.02
N SER A 303 -37.14 6.28 15.86
CA SER A 303 -35.89 6.63 15.19
C SER A 303 -36.00 8.02 14.56
N ASP A 304 -35.02 8.88 14.86
CA ASP A 304 -34.91 10.20 14.26
C ASP A 304 -34.46 10.08 12.80
N SER A 305 -35.38 10.33 11.88
CA SER A 305 -35.11 10.30 10.43
C SER A 305 -34.41 11.56 9.90
N THR A 306 -34.24 12.59 10.76
CA THR A 306 -33.60 13.87 10.41
C THR A 306 -32.12 13.93 10.78
N ALA A 307 -31.64 12.99 11.61
CA ALA A 307 -30.24 12.89 11.98
C ALA A 307 -29.35 12.60 10.76
N THR A 308 -28.28 13.37 10.61
CA THR A 308 -27.27 13.20 9.55
C THR A 308 -26.35 12.01 9.82
N PHE A 309 -26.11 11.67 11.10
CA PHE A 309 -25.30 10.52 11.51
C PHE A 309 -26.16 9.30 11.83
N PRO A 310 -25.64 8.07 11.61
CA PRO A 310 -26.29 6.85 12.05
C PRO A 310 -26.58 6.84 13.55
N THR A 311 -27.77 6.36 13.92
CA THR A 311 -28.18 6.18 15.31
C THR A 311 -28.75 4.77 15.51
N CYS A 312 -28.89 4.33 16.75
CA CYS A 312 -29.49 3.05 17.09
C CYS A 312 -30.54 3.21 18.18
N VAL A 313 -31.71 2.63 17.96
CA VAL A 313 -32.79 2.55 18.95
C VAL A 313 -32.97 1.09 19.34
N SER A 314 -33.09 0.83 20.64
CA SER A 314 -33.27 -0.53 21.18
C SER A 314 -34.60 -0.69 21.92
N SER A 315 -35.12 -1.91 21.94
CA SER A 315 -36.16 -2.31 22.88
C SER A 315 -35.58 -2.71 24.24
N GLU A 316 -36.43 -2.69 25.27
CA GLU A 316 -36.18 -3.45 26.49
C GLU A 316 -36.18 -4.96 26.19
N THR A 317 -35.66 -5.76 27.14
CA THR A 317 -35.68 -7.22 27.04
C THR A 317 -37.12 -7.72 27.18
N THR A 318 -37.67 -8.31 26.13
CA THR A 318 -39.06 -8.79 26.10
C THR A 318 -39.18 -10.13 25.39
N LYS A 319 -40.33 -10.79 25.53
CA LYS A 319 -40.67 -12.01 24.77
C LYS A 319 -41.18 -11.60 23.40
N LEU A 320 -40.32 -11.77 22.39
CA LEU A 320 -40.58 -11.49 20.99
C LEU A 320 -41.40 -12.63 20.38
N LYS A 321 -42.67 -12.37 20.10
CA LYS A 321 -43.58 -13.33 19.47
C LYS A 321 -43.59 -13.15 17.96
N ALA A 322 -43.33 -14.23 17.23
CA ALA A 322 -43.52 -14.31 15.79
C ALA A 322 -44.71 -15.22 15.48
N ASN A 323 -45.82 -14.64 14.99
CA ASN A 323 -47.08 -15.35 14.78
C ASN A 323 -46.89 -16.58 13.87
N GLY A 324 -47.31 -17.76 14.36
CA GLY A 324 -47.20 -19.02 13.63
C GLY A 324 -45.81 -19.69 13.66
N ILE A 325 -44.81 -19.12 14.34
CA ILE A 325 -43.44 -19.66 14.39
C ILE A 325 -43.03 -20.00 15.83
N GLY A 326 -43.14 -19.05 16.75
CA GLY A 326 -42.72 -19.24 18.15
C GLY A 326 -42.38 -17.92 18.85
N THR A 327 -41.94 -18.04 20.10
CA THR A 327 -41.60 -16.91 20.97
C THR A 327 -40.14 -17.03 21.44
N LEU A 328 -39.41 -15.91 21.44
CA LEU A 328 -38.01 -15.83 21.84
C LEU A 328 -37.80 -14.67 22.83
N SER A 329 -37.10 -14.90 23.94
CA SER A 329 -36.69 -13.81 24.85
C SER A 329 -35.43 -13.11 24.31
N GLY A 330 -35.51 -11.79 24.12
CA GLY A 330 -34.41 -11.01 23.55
C GLY A 330 -34.64 -9.52 23.50
N ARG A 331 -33.67 -8.80 22.91
CA ARG A 331 -33.72 -7.37 22.61
C ARG A 331 -33.66 -7.15 21.11
N LEU A 332 -34.47 -6.22 20.62
CA LEU A 332 -34.49 -5.78 19.23
C LEU A 332 -33.77 -4.43 19.11
N PHE A 333 -32.91 -4.32 18.10
CA PHE A 333 -32.18 -3.10 17.79
C PHE A 333 -32.44 -2.70 16.33
N LEU A 334 -32.68 -1.41 16.12
CA LEU A 334 -32.82 -0.80 14.81
C LEU A 334 -31.71 0.24 14.65
N GLY A 335 -30.78 0.00 13.74
CA GLY A 335 -29.71 0.93 13.39
C GLY A 335 -30.04 1.65 12.08
N THR A 336 -29.96 2.98 12.05
CA THR A 336 -30.18 3.76 10.83
C THR A 336 -28.90 3.81 9.96
N ALA A 337 -29.06 4.04 8.65
CA ALA A 337 -27.95 4.35 7.77
C ALA A 337 -27.71 5.87 7.70
N GLU A 338 -26.49 6.24 7.31
CA GLU A 338 -26.18 7.62 6.95
C GLU A 338 -26.90 7.97 5.64
N LYS A 339 -27.56 9.13 5.60
CA LYS A 339 -28.11 9.69 4.36
C LYS A 339 -27.00 10.38 3.58
N ILE A 340 -26.31 9.60 2.75
CA ILE A 340 -25.23 10.11 1.89
C ILE A 340 -25.83 11.06 0.83
N PRO A 341 -25.32 12.29 0.67
CA PRO A 341 -25.74 13.17 -0.41
C PRO A 341 -25.56 12.50 -1.78
N PRO A 342 -26.50 12.65 -2.73
CA PRO A 342 -26.41 12.00 -4.05
C PRO A 342 -25.11 12.31 -4.80
N GLU A 343 -24.54 13.50 -4.62
CA GLU A 343 -23.23 13.88 -5.18
C GLU A 343 -22.03 13.14 -4.58
N GLU A 344 -22.13 12.62 -3.35
CA GLU A 344 -21.07 11.86 -2.68
C GLU A 344 -21.22 10.34 -2.87
N LEU A 345 -22.40 9.85 -3.24
CA LEU A 345 -22.65 8.43 -3.47
C LEU A 345 -22.04 7.99 -4.82
N VAL A 346 -20.97 7.19 -4.76
CA VAL A 346 -20.23 6.77 -5.95
C VAL A 346 -20.51 5.32 -6.32
N ASP A 347 -20.39 4.40 -5.36
CA ASP A 347 -20.47 2.96 -5.62
C ASP A 347 -20.81 2.22 -4.33
N THR A 348 -21.79 1.32 -4.37
CA THR A 348 -22.20 0.53 -3.20
C THR A 348 -21.42 -0.80 -3.05
N THR A 349 -20.49 -1.09 -3.96
CA THR A 349 -19.68 -2.31 -3.96
C THR A 349 -18.90 -2.45 -2.66
N GLY A 350 -19.01 -3.62 -2.01
CA GLY A 350 -18.31 -3.90 -0.74
C GLY A 350 -18.91 -3.26 0.51
N ALA A 351 -20.03 -2.52 0.43
CA ALA A 351 -20.64 -1.89 1.62
C ALA A 351 -21.04 -2.91 2.71
N GLY A 352 -21.50 -4.10 2.31
CA GLY A 352 -21.79 -5.20 3.24
C GLY A 352 -20.52 -5.76 3.90
N ASP A 353 -19.45 -5.95 3.10
CA ASP A 353 -18.16 -6.42 3.60
C ASP A 353 -17.54 -5.39 4.59
N ALA A 354 -17.67 -4.10 4.28
CA ALA A 354 -17.25 -3.00 5.15
C ALA A 354 -18.02 -3.01 6.48
N PHE A 355 -19.35 -3.19 6.43
CA PHE A 355 -20.19 -3.35 7.61
C PHE A 355 -19.73 -4.52 8.48
N ILE A 356 -19.45 -5.68 7.86
CA ILE A 356 -18.96 -6.88 8.56
C ILE A 356 -17.59 -6.63 9.19
N GLY A 357 -16.66 -6.00 8.48
CA GLY A 357 -15.34 -5.63 9.00
C GLY A 357 -15.44 -4.73 10.25
N ALA A 358 -16.38 -3.78 10.23
CA ALA A 358 -16.67 -2.92 11.38
C ALA A 358 -17.33 -3.68 12.55
N VAL A 359 -18.20 -4.65 12.29
CA VAL A 359 -18.77 -5.53 13.32
C VAL A 359 -17.69 -6.41 13.96
N LEU A 360 -16.76 -6.96 13.16
CA LEU A 360 -15.61 -7.72 13.67
C LEU A 360 -14.76 -6.86 14.60
N TYR A 361 -14.45 -5.62 14.19
CA TYR A 361 -13.77 -4.63 15.02
C TYR A 361 -14.54 -4.35 16.32
N ALA A 362 -15.84 -4.06 16.22
CA ALA A 362 -16.68 -3.72 17.36
C ALA A 362 -16.79 -4.87 18.37
N LEU A 363 -16.87 -6.12 17.91
CA LEU A 363 -16.87 -7.31 18.76
C LEU A 363 -15.54 -7.50 19.50
N CYS A 364 -14.40 -7.34 18.80
CA CYS A 364 -13.08 -7.37 19.42
C CYS A 364 -12.86 -6.19 20.39
N ALA A 365 -13.46 -5.04 20.12
CA ALA A 365 -13.42 -3.86 20.98
C ALA A 365 -14.42 -3.90 22.15
N GLY A 366 -15.28 -4.91 22.24
CA GLY A 366 -16.31 -5.00 23.28
C GLY A 366 -17.35 -3.89 23.20
N MET A 367 -17.64 -3.37 22.00
CA MET A 367 -18.65 -2.31 21.84
C MET A 367 -20.06 -2.85 22.08
N PRO A 368 -20.91 -2.12 22.83
CA PRO A 368 -22.31 -2.50 22.98
C PRO A 368 -23.07 -2.35 21.64
N PRO A 369 -24.15 -3.12 21.39
CA PRO A 369 -24.91 -3.06 20.14
C PRO A 369 -25.35 -1.64 19.74
N GLU A 370 -25.72 -0.81 20.72
CA GLU A 370 -26.15 0.58 20.53
C GLU A 370 -25.06 1.47 19.91
N LYS A 371 -23.78 1.10 20.09
CA LYS A 371 -22.63 1.78 19.48
C LYS A 371 -22.10 1.04 18.25
N MET A 372 -22.14 -0.29 18.28
CA MET A 372 -21.68 -1.16 17.20
C MET A 372 -22.46 -0.94 15.90
N LEU A 373 -23.80 -0.90 15.96
CA LEU A 373 -24.62 -0.80 14.76
C LEU A 373 -24.43 0.54 14.03
N PRO A 374 -24.48 1.71 14.71
CA PRO A 374 -24.19 3.00 14.08
C PRO A 374 -22.76 3.11 13.55
N PHE A 375 -21.78 2.56 14.28
CA PHE A 375 -20.40 2.53 13.82
C PHE A 375 -20.24 1.71 12.53
N ALA A 376 -20.86 0.53 12.48
CA ALA A 376 -20.79 -0.34 11.31
C ALA A 376 -21.51 0.25 10.09
N THR A 377 -22.66 0.90 10.28
CA THR A 377 -23.34 1.61 9.19
C THR A 377 -22.55 2.84 8.72
N GLN A 378 -21.87 3.56 9.62
CA GLN A 378 -20.99 4.68 9.25
C GLN A 378 -19.80 4.21 8.40
N VAL A 379 -19.15 3.10 8.78
CA VAL A 379 -18.03 2.52 8.00
C VAL A 379 -18.51 2.08 6.61
N ALA A 380 -19.69 1.44 6.53
CA ALA A 380 -20.29 1.07 5.25
C ALA A 380 -20.60 2.29 4.38
N ALA A 381 -21.10 3.37 4.98
CA ALA A 381 -21.39 4.62 4.28
C ALA A 381 -20.11 5.34 3.80
N CYS A 382 -19.02 5.27 4.55
CA CYS A 382 -17.72 5.78 4.10
C CYS A 382 -17.25 5.01 2.85
N ASN A 383 -17.41 3.68 2.84
CA ASN A 383 -17.07 2.86 1.68
C ASN A 383 -17.86 3.25 0.41
N CYS A 384 -19.12 3.65 0.57
CA CYS A 384 -19.97 4.02 -0.57
C CYS A 384 -19.51 5.28 -1.34
N ARG A 385 -18.56 6.04 -0.80
CA ARG A 385 -18.08 7.32 -1.36
C ARG A 385 -16.91 7.19 -2.34
N ALA A 386 -16.48 5.96 -2.64
CA ALA A 386 -15.42 5.72 -3.61
C ALA A 386 -15.71 4.49 -4.46
N LEU A 387 -15.13 4.46 -5.66
CA LEU A 387 -15.30 3.35 -6.60
C LEU A 387 -14.55 2.10 -6.13
N GLY A 388 -15.29 0.99 -5.96
CA GLY A 388 -14.81 -0.34 -5.62
C GLY A 388 -14.82 -0.67 -4.13
N ALA A 389 -14.72 -1.96 -3.82
CA ALA A 389 -14.92 -2.52 -2.48
C ALA A 389 -13.85 -2.18 -1.42
N ARG A 390 -12.70 -1.64 -1.82
CA ARG A 390 -11.54 -1.42 -0.94
C ARG A 390 -11.08 0.02 -0.88
N THR A 391 -11.30 0.78 -1.95
CA THR A 391 -10.82 2.15 -2.05
C THR A 391 -11.55 3.07 -1.08
N GLY A 392 -12.84 2.83 -0.85
CA GLY A 392 -13.63 3.63 0.09
C GLY A 392 -13.49 3.19 1.55
N LEU A 393 -12.80 2.08 1.84
CA LEU A 393 -12.69 1.59 3.21
C LEU A 393 -11.92 2.60 4.07
N PRO A 394 -12.53 3.14 5.14
CA PRO A 394 -11.90 4.14 5.97
C PRO A 394 -10.77 3.53 6.80
N HIS A 395 -9.72 4.32 7.04
CA HIS A 395 -8.77 4.01 8.09
C HIS A 395 -9.33 4.43 9.45
N ARG A 396 -8.78 3.86 10.53
CA ARG A 396 -9.11 4.24 11.92
C ARG A 396 -9.02 5.76 12.16
N THR A 397 -8.17 6.46 11.43
CA THR A 397 -7.97 7.92 11.52
C THR A 397 -9.00 8.74 10.75
N ASP A 398 -9.98 8.11 10.07
CA ASP A 398 -10.99 8.85 9.32
C ASP A 398 -11.82 9.73 10.27
N PRO A 399 -11.90 11.06 10.04
CA PRO A 399 -12.63 12.00 10.89
C PRO A 399 -14.10 11.61 11.12
N ARG A 400 -14.73 10.95 10.14
CA ARG A 400 -16.13 10.52 10.24
C ARG A 400 -16.34 9.40 11.25
N LEU A 401 -15.27 8.70 11.64
CA LEU A 401 -15.31 7.64 12.64
C LEU A 401 -15.00 8.15 14.05
N VAL A 402 -14.45 9.36 14.21
CA VAL A 402 -14.07 9.93 15.52
C VAL A 402 -15.19 9.88 16.56
N PRO A 403 -16.46 10.25 16.25
CA PRO A 403 -17.56 10.18 17.22
C PRO A 403 -17.79 8.79 17.81
N PHE A 404 -17.39 7.74 17.07
CA PHE A 404 -17.55 6.34 17.44
C PHE A 404 -16.24 5.73 17.99
N LEU A 405 -15.07 6.21 17.57
CA LEU A 405 -13.77 5.68 17.98
C LEU A 405 -13.22 6.36 19.23
N ASP A 406 -13.77 7.52 19.62
CA ASP A 406 -13.58 8.09 20.95
C ASP A 406 -14.20 7.15 21.99
N ILE A 407 -13.41 6.16 22.39
CA ILE A 407 -13.38 5.71 23.77
C ILE A 407 -13.11 6.98 24.57
N LYS A 408 -14.01 7.34 25.49
CA LYS A 408 -13.85 8.40 26.48
C LYS A 408 -12.59 8.16 27.34
N LYS A 409 -11.40 8.25 26.74
CA LYS A 409 -10.10 7.94 27.37
C LYS A 409 -9.85 8.84 28.57
N TRP A 410 -10.38 10.07 28.52
CA TRP A 410 -10.29 11.05 29.59
C TRP A 410 -11.65 11.47 30.14
N LYS A 411 -12.73 10.71 29.85
CA LYS A 411 -14.09 10.95 30.39
C LYS A 411 -14.65 12.37 30.15
N LEU A 412 -14.15 13.06 29.13
CA LEU A 412 -14.61 14.40 28.75
C LEU A 412 -16.02 14.37 28.15
N ALA A 413 -16.76 15.45 28.39
CA ALA A 413 -18.11 15.72 27.87
C ALA A 413 -18.14 17.08 27.15
N ASP A 414 -19.33 17.56 26.77
CA ASP A 414 -19.49 18.86 26.10
C ASP A 414 -18.88 20.01 26.95
N PRO A 415 -18.22 21.01 26.34
CA PRO A 415 -17.58 22.12 27.06
C PRO A 415 -18.52 22.85 28.05
N ARG A 416 -19.83 22.91 27.77
CA ARG A 416 -20.86 23.50 28.64
C ARG A 416 -20.92 22.86 30.02
N THR A 417 -20.52 21.60 30.11
CA THR A 417 -20.56 20.83 31.35
C THR A 417 -19.42 21.16 32.30
N PHE A 418 -18.36 21.84 31.84
CA PHE A 418 -17.19 22.15 32.66
C PHE A 418 -17.23 23.59 33.20
N HIS A 419 -17.12 23.72 34.53
CA HIS A 419 -17.20 24.98 35.26
C HIS A 419 -16.12 25.99 34.84
N TYR A 420 -14.93 25.54 34.46
CA TYR A 420 -13.87 26.46 34.00
C TYR A 420 -14.08 26.98 32.58
N LEU A 421 -14.97 26.38 31.80
CA LEU A 421 -15.21 26.74 30.39
C LEU A 421 -16.54 27.47 30.18
N ASN A 422 -17.53 27.27 31.07
CA ASN A 422 -18.89 27.79 30.85
C ASN A 422 -19.16 29.19 31.42
N GLN A 423 -18.23 29.80 32.16
CA GLN A 423 -18.44 31.08 32.86
C GLN A 423 -18.59 32.28 31.92
N SER A 424 -17.95 32.25 30.75
CA SER A 424 -17.97 33.33 29.76
C SER A 424 -19.22 33.32 28.87
N GLN A 425 -20.00 32.23 28.90
CA GLN A 425 -21.11 31.93 27.96
C GLN A 425 -20.71 31.95 26.47
N CYS A 426 -19.42 32.02 26.15
CA CYS A 426 -18.87 32.00 24.79
C CYS A 426 -18.03 30.73 24.62
N ILE A 427 -18.52 29.83 23.76
CA ILE A 427 -17.93 28.51 23.54
C ILE A 427 -17.49 28.38 22.09
N ASP A 428 -18.33 28.79 21.14
CA ASP A 428 -18.03 28.73 19.72
C ASP A 428 -17.56 30.10 19.20
N LEU A 429 -16.51 30.09 18.37
CA LEU A 429 -16.02 31.24 17.62
C LEU A 429 -16.34 31.06 16.13
N GLU A 430 -17.11 31.98 15.54
CA GLU A 430 -17.64 31.86 14.16
C GLU A 430 -16.62 31.59 13.04
N ARG A 431 -15.31 31.76 13.28
CA ARG A 431 -14.25 31.62 12.26
C ARG A 431 -13.15 30.63 12.62
N MET A 432 -13.28 29.92 13.74
CA MET A 432 -12.26 29.00 14.22
C MET A 432 -12.87 27.61 14.32
N ASP A 433 -12.18 26.62 13.75
CA ASP A 433 -12.53 25.22 13.89
C ASP A 433 -11.56 24.59 14.91
N ASP A 434 -12.03 24.42 16.15
CA ASP A 434 -11.23 23.89 17.26
C ASP A 434 -10.68 22.49 16.95
N SER A 435 -11.40 21.69 16.16
CA SER A 435 -10.93 20.38 15.73
C SER A 435 -9.68 20.51 14.88
N LYS A 436 -9.70 21.44 13.91
CA LYS A 436 -8.55 21.69 13.04
C LYS A 436 -7.36 22.24 13.84
N GLU A 437 -7.59 23.24 14.70
CA GLU A 437 -6.55 23.85 15.54
C GLU A 437 -5.90 22.83 16.49
N TYR A 438 -6.67 21.87 17.02
CA TYR A 438 -6.14 20.77 17.82
C TYR A 438 -5.15 19.90 17.03
N HIS A 439 -5.47 19.56 15.78
CA HIS A 439 -4.56 18.80 14.93
C HIS A 439 -3.31 19.61 14.54
N GLU A 440 -3.46 20.91 14.28
CA GLU A 440 -2.32 21.80 14.02
C GLU A 440 -1.40 21.92 15.24
N THR A 441 -1.97 22.01 16.45
CA THR A 441 -1.23 22.02 17.71
C THR A 441 -0.46 20.73 17.94
N ARG A 442 -1.06 19.55 17.71
CA ARG A 442 -0.35 18.26 17.82
C ARG A 442 0.81 18.17 16.84
N LYS A 443 0.60 18.57 15.58
CA LYS A 443 1.68 18.62 14.59
C LYS A 443 2.81 19.56 15.02
N ALA A 444 2.49 20.70 15.62
CA ALA A 444 3.51 21.61 16.15
C ALA A 444 4.29 20.98 17.31
N MET A 445 3.63 20.23 18.20
CA MET A 445 4.29 19.47 19.28
C MET A 445 5.23 18.39 18.73
N ASP A 446 4.83 17.66 17.68
CA ASP A 446 5.68 16.68 16.98
C ASP A 446 6.95 17.34 16.42
N VAL A 447 6.82 18.51 15.77
CA VAL A 447 7.94 19.26 15.18
C VAL A 447 8.94 19.71 16.24
N VAL A 448 8.46 20.11 17.42
CA VAL A 448 9.29 20.50 18.56
C VAL A 448 9.91 19.27 19.26
N GLY A 449 9.53 18.04 18.91
CA GLY A 449 10.10 16.83 19.48
C GLY A 449 9.44 16.40 20.80
N ILE A 450 8.21 16.85 21.06
CA ILE A 450 7.37 16.30 22.13
C ILE A 450 6.73 15.03 21.59
N ASN A 451 7.11 13.87 22.14
CA ASN A 451 6.67 12.58 21.60
C ASN A 451 5.19 12.31 21.91
N SER A 452 4.58 11.30 21.27
CA SER A 452 3.16 11.00 21.45
C SER A 452 2.80 10.63 22.90
N GLU A 453 3.69 10.00 23.67
CA GLU A 453 3.43 9.69 25.08
C GLU A 453 3.41 10.95 25.95
N GLU A 454 4.33 11.88 25.70
CA GLU A 454 4.39 13.19 26.35
C GLU A 454 3.17 14.04 25.98
N GLN A 455 2.75 14.05 24.71
CA GLN A 455 1.53 14.73 24.28
C GLN A 455 0.29 14.19 24.99
N GLU A 456 0.15 12.87 25.05
CA GLU A 456 -0.95 12.22 25.78
C GLU A 456 -0.92 12.58 27.27
N ALA A 457 0.27 12.73 27.88
CA ALA A 457 0.40 13.18 29.26
C ALA A 457 -0.04 14.65 29.43
N ILE A 458 0.32 15.55 28.50
CA ILE A 458 -0.13 16.96 28.50
C ILE A 458 -1.66 17.00 28.49
N PHE A 459 -2.30 16.32 27.53
CA PHE A 459 -3.76 16.33 27.40
C PHE A 459 -4.45 15.67 28.59
N ARG A 460 -3.86 14.60 29.16
CA ARG A 460 -4.36 13.98 30.39
C ARG A 460 -4.35 14.96 31.56
N VAL A 461 -3.28 15.74 31.75
CA VAL A 461 -3.17 16.74 32.83
C VAL A 461 -4.21 17.85 32.63
N VAL A 462 -4.39 18.33 31.39
CA VAL A 462 -5.42 19.34 31.08
C VAL A 462 -6.82 18.79 31.36
N ALA A 463 -7.12 17.56 30.96
CA ALA A 463 -8.40 16.91 31.26
C ALA A 463 -8.63 16.77 32.78
N ALA A 464 -7.59 16.41 33.55
CA ALA A 464 -7.67 16.34 35.01
C ALA A 464 -8.02 17.69 35.63
N ILE A 465 -7.45 18.79 35.13
CA ILE A 465 -7.78 20.16 35.58
C ILE A 465 -9.25 20.50 35.30
N LEU A 466 -9.79 20.09 34.15
CA LEU A 466 -11.21 20.31 33.81
C LEU A 466 -12.13 19.54 34.75
N HIS A 467 -11.84 18.26 35.03
CA HIS A 467 -12.61 17.49 36.02
C HIS A 467 -12.49 18.07 37.43
N LEU A 468 -11.29 18.54 37.83
CA LEU A 468 -11.06 19.19 39.12
C LEU A 468 -11.95 20.42 39.29
N GLY A 469 -12.16 21.23 38.25
CA GLY A 469 -13.01 22.43 38.30
C GLY A 469 -14.49 22.16 38.56
N ASN A 470 -14.97 20.95 38.29
CA ASN A 470 -16.36 20.54 38.49
C ASN A 470 -16.65 19.99 39.90
N ILE A 471 -15.65 19.94 40.78
CA ILE A 471 -15.85 19.53 42.16
C ILE A 471 -16.50 20.69 42.92
N GLU A 472 -17.74 20.49 43.35
CA GLU A 472 -18.44 21.40 44.27
C GLU A 472 -18.35 20.89 45.70
N PHE A 473 -18.15 21.82 46.64
CA PHE A 473 -18.06 21.52 48.07
C PHE A 473 -19.34 21.94 48.79
N GLY A 474 -19.84 21.07 49.67
CA GLY A 474 -20.93 21.31 50.60
C GLY A 474 -20.45 21.28 52.05
N LYS A 475 -21.34 21.61 53.00
CA LYS A 475 -21.04 21.50 54.44
C LYS A 475 -20.92 20.03 54.84
N GLY A 476 -19.84 19.69 55.53
CA GLY A 476 -19.54 18.34 56.01
C GLY A 476 -20.25 17.98 57.33
N LYS A 477 -19.86 16.84 57.92
CA LYS A 477 -20.47 16.30 59.16
C LYS A 477 -20.07 17.08 60.43
N GLU A 478 -18.93 17.75 60.43
CA GLU A 478 -18.43 18.55 61.55
C GLU A 478 -18.66 20.05 61.31
N ALA A 479 -18.77 20.85 62.38
CA ALA A 479 -18.91 22.31 62.26
C ALA A 479 -17.71 22.90 61.49
N ASP A 480 -17.99 23.74 60.48
CA ASP A 480 -17.02 24.35 59.56
C ASP A 480 -16.20 23.39 58.68
N SER A 481 -16.63 22.13 58.52
CA SER A 481 -16.01 21.17 57.59
C SER A 481 -16.59 21.23 56.17
N SER A 482 -15.78 20.91 55.16
CA SER A 482 -16.18 20.77 53.76
C SER A 482 -16.11 19.31 53.30
N ALA A 483 -17.06 18.88 52.47
CA ALA A 483 -17.03 17.61 51.76
C ALA A 483 -17.57 17.78 50.33
N PRO A 484 -17.27 16.87 49.38
CA PRO A 484 -17.91 16.89 48.06
C PRO A 484 -19.44 16.89 48.18
N LYS A 485 -20.10 17.81 47.47
CA LYS A 485 -21.51 18.13 47.67
C LYS A 485 -22.47 17.02 47.23
N ASP A 486 -22.21 16.44 46.05
CA ASP A 486 -23.10 15.51 45.34
C ASP A 486 -22.31 14.32 44.75
N GLU A 487 -23.02 13.24 44.37
CA GLU A 487 -22.42 12.10 43.65
C GLU A 487 -21.70 12.51 42.36
N LYS A 488 -22.16 13.58 41.70
CA LYS A 488 -21.48 14.17 40.54
C LYS A 488 -20.10 14.72 40.90
N SER A 489 -19.98 15.40 42.04
CA SER A 489 -18.69 15.93 42.51
C SER A 489 -17.74 14.79 42.90
N ASN A 490 -18.25 13.72 43.51
CA ASN A 490 -17.46 12.51 43.78
C ASN A 490 -16.98 11.82 42.49
N TYR A 491 -17.82 11.74 41.46
CA TYR A 491 -17.39 11.23 40.16
C TYR A 491 -16.24 12.05 39.56
N HIS A 492 -16.34 13.39 39.62
CA HIS A 492 -15.31 14.29 39.11
C HIS A 492 -14.02 14.23 39.94
N LEU A 493 -14.11 14.12 41.28
CA LEU A 493 -12.98 13.92 42.18
C LEU A 493 -12.24 12.62 41.87
N LYS A 494 -12.96 11.49 41.80
CA LYS A 494 -12.40 10.18 41.45
C LYS A 494 -11.74 10.18 40.09
N THR A 495 -12.39 10.81 39.11
CA THR A 495 -11.85 10.93 37.75
C THR A 495 -10.60 11.81 37.71
N ALA A 496 -10.58 12.93 38.44
CA ALA A 496 -9.40 13.78 38.54
C ALA A 496 -8.22 13.05 39.22
N ALA A 497 -8.49 12.30 40.30
CA ALA A 497 -7.48 11.49 40.98
C ALA A 497 -6.89 10.40 40.06
N GLU A 498 -7.74 9.71 39.31
CA GLU A 498 -7.32 8.72 38.30
C GLU A 498 -6.43 9.35 37.22
N LEU A 499 -6.80 10.52 36.69
CA LEU A 499 -6.03 11.20 35.65
C LEU A 499 -4.72 11.82 36.16
N PHE A 500 -4.70 12.31 37.41
CA PHE A 500 -3.46 12.73 38.09
C PHE A 500 -2.61 11.56 38.57
N MET A 501 -3.13 10.33 38.54
CA MET A 501 -2.49 9.13 39.06
C MET A 501 -2.15 9.25 40.55
N CYS A 502 -3.05 9.85 41.32
CA CYS A 502 -2.93 10.01 42.77
C CYS A 502 -4.07 9.30 43.51
N ASP A 503 -3.89 9.12 44.81
CA ASP A 503 -4.93 8.55 45.66
C ASP A 503 -6.13 9.51 45.80
N GLU A 504 -7.34 8.96 45.69
CA GLU A 504 -8.60 9.72 45.74
C GLU A 504 -8.77 10.40 47.10
N GLN A 505 -8.50 9.68 48.19
CA GLN A 505 -8.65 10.19 49.55
C GLN A 505 -7.59 11.24 49.88
N ALA A 506 -6.36 11.05 49.41
CA ALA A 506 -5.30 12.03 49.56
C ALA A 506 -5.60 13.35 48.83
N LEU A 507 -6.20 13.27 47.63
CA LEU A 507 -6.61 14.45 46.87
C LEU A 507 -7.77 15.17 47.57
N GLU A 508 -8.75 14.44 48.07
CA GLU A 508 -9.85 15.00 48.88
C GLU A 508 -9.32 15.70 50.13
N ASP A 509 -8.44 15.03 50.87
CA ASP A 509 -7.84 15.54 52.10
C ASP A 509 -7.02 16.81 51.83
N SER A 510 -6.29 16.87 50.72
CA SER A 510 -5.54 18.08 50.34
C SER A 510 -6.44 19.28 49.99
N LEU A 511 -7.69 19.04 49.59
CA LEU A 511 -8.64 20.09 49.22
C LEU A 511 -9.47 20.55 50.42
N CYS A 512 -9.86 19.61 51.30
CA CYS A 512 -10.75 19.83 52.44
C CYS A 512 -10.03 20.05 53.77
N LYS A 513 -8.75 19.66 53.89
CA LYS A 513 -7.96 19.76 55.12
C LYS A 513 -6.71 20.58 54.88
N ARG A 514 -6.29 21.33 55.90
CA ARG A 514 -5.03 22.05 55.93
C ARG A 514 -4.17 21.52 57.07
N VAL A 515 -3.04 20.92 56.73
CA VAL A 515 -2.03 20.48 57.69
C VAL A 515 -1.13 21.65 58.05
N ILE A 516 -1.10 22.03 59.32
CA ILE A 516 -0.23 23.08 59.85
C ILE A 516 0.86 22.38 60.66
N VAL A 517 2.07 22.36 60.12
CA VAL A 517 3.24 21.76 60.78
C VAL A 517 3.83 22.80 61.74
N THR A 518 3.78 22.51 63.03
CA THR A 518 4.48 23.27 64.08
C THR A 518 5.77 22.56 64.47
N ARG A 519 6.60 23.15 65.35
CA ARG A 519 7.92 22.60 65.70
C ARG A 519 7.87 21.19 66.30
N ASP A 520 6.78 20.83 66.97
CA ASP A 520 6.67 19.57 67.71
C ASP A 520 5.51 18.68 67.25
N GLU A 521 4.47 19.21 66.56
CA GLU A 521 3.31 18.42 66.08
C GLU A 521 2.69 18.96 64.77
N SER A 522 2.05 18.09 64.00
CA SER A 522 1.25 18.44 62.82
C SER A 522 -0.24 18.51 63.18
N ILE A 523 -0.82 19.71 63.17
CA ILE A 523 -2.24 19.93 63.46
C ILE A 523 -3.01 19.98 62.13
N THR A 524 -4.00 19.11 61.97
CA THR A 524 -4.87 19.08 60.79
C THR A 524 -6.15 19.84 61.08
N LYS A 525 -6.42 20.91 60.32
CA LYS A 525 -7.65 21.72 60.45
C LYS A 525 -8.52 21.56 59.20
N TRP A 526 -9.83 21.40 59.37
CA TRP A 526 -10.79 21.40 58.27
C TRP A 526 -10.95 22.80 57.67
N LEU A 527 -11.24 22.83 56.37
CA LEU A 527 -11.55 24.05 55.62
C LEU A 527 -13.06 24.16 55.41
N ASP A 528 -13.55 25.40 55.37
CA ASP A 528 -14.92 25.68 54.97
C ASP A 528 -15.08 25.53 53.44
N PRO A 529 -16.31 25.35 52.91
CA PRO A 529 -16.53 25.10 51.49
C PRO A 529 -15.99 26.20 50.54
N GLU A 530 -15.99 27.47 50.96
CA GLU A 530 -15.46 28.56 50.15
C GLU A 530 -13.94 28.50 50.08
N THR A 531 -13.28 28.28 51.22
CA THR A 531 -11.82 28.10 51.27
C THR A 531 -11.36 26.82 50.53
N ALA A 532 -12.15 25.74 50.57
CA ALA A 532 -11.87 24.52 49.80
C ALA A 532 -11.96 24.78 48.27
N ALA A 533 -12.94 25.55 47.82
CA ALA A 533 -13.05 25.97 46.41
C ALA A 533 -11.86 26.85 45.98
N LEU A 534 -11.41 27.77 46.84
CA LEU A 534 -10.19 28.56 46.58
C LEU A 534 -8.93 27.69 46.51
N SER A 535 -8.85 26.64 47.35
CA SER A 535 -7.75 25.67 47.33
C SER A 535 -7.72 24.87 46.02
N ARG A 536 -8.88 24.39 45.56
CA ARG A 536 -9.07 23.73 44.25
C ARG A 536 -8.59 24.61 43.10
N ASP A 537 -9.02 25.87 43.07
CA ASP A 537 -8.65 26.82 42.02
C ASP A 537 -7.15 27.15 42.05
N ALA A 538 -6.56 27.25 43.25
CA ALA A 538 -5.13 27.46 43.42
C ALA A 538 -4.31 26.25 42.93
N LEU A 539 -4.77 25.04 43.21
CA LEU A 539 -4.15 23.80 42.71
C LEU A 539 -4.23 23.75 41.17
N ALA A 540 -5.40 23.98 40.60
CA ALA A 540 -5.60 24.00 39.14
C ALA A 540 -4.64 24.99 38.44
N LYS A 541 -4.54 26.23 38.94
CA LYS A 541 -3.62 27.25 38.41
C LYS A 541 -2.15 26.84 38.54
N THR A 542 -1.78 26.23 39.66
CA THR A 542 -0.40 25.79 39.92
C THR A 542 0.01 24.67 38.98
N VAL A 543 -0.85 23.67 38.77
CA VAL A 543 -0.59 22.56 37.85
C VAL A 543 -0.48 23.07 36.42
N TYR A 544 -1.41 23.92 35.98
CA TYR A 544 -1.36 24.51 34.63
C TYR A 544 -0.09 25.34 34.41
N SER A 545 0.30 26.18 35.38
CA SER A 545 1.53 26.96 35.30
C SER A 545 2.78 26.08 35.20
N ARG A 546 2.86 25.00 35.97
CA ARG A 546 3.99 24.06 35.91
C ARG A 546 4.05 23.31 34.58
N LEU A 547 2.89 22.93 34.03
CA LEU A 547 2.79 22.33 32.70
C LEU A 547 3.28 23.30 31.62
N PHE A 548 2.86 24.57 31.69
CA PHE A 548 3.30 25.61 30.75
C PHE A 548 4.81 25.84 30.82
N ASP A 549 5.38 26.00 32.03
CA ASP A 549 6.83 26.16 32.22
C ASP A 549 7.60 24.96 31.63
N TRP A 550 7.08 23.74 31.80
CA TRP A 550 7.67 22.53 31.23
C TRP A 550 7.64 22.53 29.69
N ILE A 551 6.51 22.93 29.08
CA ILE A 551 6.38 23.04 27.62
C ILE A 551 7.39 24.06 27.08
N VAL A 552 7.51 25.24 27.71
CA VAL A 552 8.46 26.28 27.30
C VAL A 552 9.91 25.78 27.38
N ASN A 553 10.27 25.09 28.46
CA ASN A 553 11.62 24.52 28.59
C ASN A 553 11.90 23.48 27.50
N LYS A 554 10.95 22.60 27.20
CA LYS A 554 11.08 21.63 26.09
C LYS A 554 11.24 22.30 24.73
N ILE A 555 10.50 23.38 24.48
CA ILE A 555 10.65 24.18 23.26
C ILE A 555 12.06 24.78 23.20
N ASN A 556 12.55 25.37 24.29
CA ASN A 556 13.87 25.98 24.34
C ASN A 556 15.00 24.95 24.13
N ASP A 557 14.89 23.77 24.73
CA ASP A 557 15.84 22.68 24.56
C ASP A 557 15.88 22.17 23.10
N SER A 558 14.73 22.16 22.43
CA SER A 558 14.58 21.68 21.04
C SER A 558 15.08 22.69 20.00
N ILE A 559 14.75 23.97 20.18
CA ILE A 559 15.25 25.05 19.31
C ILE A 559 16.78 25.10 19.39
N GLY A 560 17.32 24.92 20.61
CA GLY A 560 18.75 24.99 20.88
C GLY A 560 19.31 26.40 20.70
N GLN A 561 20.25 26.78 21.54
CA GLN A 561 20.98 28.03 21.39
C GLN A 561 22.46 27.72 21.17
N ASP A 562 23.04 28.27 20.11
CA ASP A 562 24.49 28.20 19.89
C ASP A 562 25.19 29.05 20.97
N PRO A 563 25.93 28.44 21.91
CA PRO A 563 26.58 29.15 22.99
C PRO A 563 27.72 30.07 22.50
N ASP A 564 28.26 29.82 21.30
CA ASP A 564 29.36 30.59 20.71
C ASP A 564 28.87 31.70 19.76
N SER A 565 27.55 31.90 19.65
CA SER A 565 27.01 32.92 18.74
C SER A 565 27.45 34.32 19.14
N LYS A 566 28.10 35.02 18.20
CA LYS A 566 28.58 36.39 18.38
C LYS A 566 27.46 37.44 18.39
N TYR A 567 26.31 37.12 17.79
CA TYR A 567 25.20 38.07 17.62
C TYR A 567 23.87 37.38 17.91
N LEU A 568 23.00 38.03 18.67
CA LEU A 568 21.66 37.57 18.99
C LEU A 568 20.63 38.59 18.49
N ILE A 569 19.59 38.12 17.80
CA ILE A 569 18.44 38.95 17.43
C ILE A 569 17.27 38.57 18.34
N GLY A 570 16.97 39.44 19.30
CA GLY A 570 15.82 39.27 20.19
C GLY A 570 14.55 39.85 19.57
N VAL A 571 13.49 39.05 19.48
CA VAL A 571 12.15 39.51 19.11
C VAL A 571 11.29 39.54 20.36
N LEU A 572 10.87 40.74 20.77
CA LEU A 572 10.01 40.93 21.92
C LEU A 572 8.58 41.19 21.47
N ASP A 573 7.70 40.21 21.69
CA ASP A 573 6.27 40.38 21.55
C ASP A 573 5.63 40.62 22.92
N ILE A 574 5.04 41.79 23.10
CA ILE A 574 4.33 42.19 24.31
C ILE A 574 3.01 42.84 23.94
N TYR A 575 2.02 42.68 24.82
CA TYR A 575 0.73 43.32 24.67
C TYR A 575 0.87 44.86 24.64
N GLY A 576 0.03 45.48 23.83
CA GLY A 576 -0.06 46.94 23.75
C GLY A 576 -0.75 47.56 24.96
N PHE A 577 -0.84 48.88 24.98
CA PHE A 577 -1.62 49.57 26.00
C PHE A 577 -3.12 49.36 25.74
N GLU A 578 -3.77 48.54 26.56
CA GLU A 578 -5.21 48.25 26.46
C GLU A 578 -5.98 49.00 27.55
N SER A 579 -7.03 49.75 27.16
CA SER A 579 -7.90 50.44 28.10
C SER A 579 -9.34 49.95 27.93
N PHE A 580 -9.81 49.19 28.91
CA PHE A 580 -11.16 48.64 28.93
C PHE A 580 -12.12 49.51 29.76
N LYS A 581 -13.43 49.24 29.67
CA LYS A 581 -14.47 49.91 30.48
C LYS A 581 -14.25 49.73 31.99
N THR A 582 -13.70 48.59 32.39
CA THR A 582 -13.33 48.29 33.78
C THR A 582 -11.88 47.82 33.79
N ASN A 583 -10.95 48.71 34.14
CA ASN A 583 -9.56 48.34 34.34
C ASN A 583 -9.39 47.86 35.78
N ARG A 584 -9.23 46.55 35.98
CA ARG A 584 -9.03 45.97 37.32
C ARG A 584 -7.53 45.94 37.62
N CYS A 585 -7.09 46.70 38.60
CA CYS A 585 -5.73 46.59 39.13
C CYS A 585 -5.69 45.46 40.17
N LEU A 586 -4.64 44.64 40.16
CA LEU A 586 -4.24 43.88 41.34
C LEU A 586 -3.67 44.91 42.32
N SER A 587 -4.50 45.39 43.25
CA SER A 587 -4.16 46.46 44.20
C SER A 587 -2.86 46.18 44.96
N GLU A 588 -1.95 47.15 44.94
CA GLU A 588 -0.76 47.18 45.79
C GLU A 588 -1.16 47.54 47.23
N ASP A 589 -1.40 46.54 48.08
CA ASP A 589 -1.35 46.73 49.53
C ASP A 589 0.07 46.55 50.03
N ALA A 590 0.83 47.65 49.99
CA ALA A 590 2.15 47.75 50.59
C ALA A 590 2.04 48.02 52.10
N ASN A 591 2.02 46.96 52.92
CA ASN A 591 2.69 46.94 54.24
C ASN A 591 2.47 45.61 54.97
N LYS A 592 3.38 44.65 54.77
CA LYS A 592 3.79 43.67 55.80
C LYS A 592 5.08 43.00 55.34
N LYS A 593 6.15 43.17 56.13
CA LYS A 593 7.42 42.44 55.99
C LYS A 593 7.20 40.97 56.34
N THR A 594 6.73 40.17 55.39
CA THR A 594 6.82 38.71 55.46
C THR A 594 7.54 38.20 54.21
N LYS A 595 8.20 37.03 54.31
CA LYS A 595 8.99 36.36 53.26
C LYS A 595 8.19 35.93 52.01
N PHE A 596 7.04 36.53 51.74
CA PHE A 596 6.15 36.16 50.66
C PHE A 596 6.43 37.03 49.43
N SER A 597 6.96 36.44 48.35
CA SER A 597 7.04 37.13 47.06
C SER A 597 5.62 37.26 46.49
N SER A 598 5.12 38.48 46.30
CA SER A 598 3.86 38.70 45.61
C SER A 598 4.01 38.46 44.10
N ILE A 599 2.89 38.28 43.40
CA ILE A 599 2.88 38.20 41.93
C ILE A 599 3.46 39.48 41.34
N GLY A 600 3.11 40.64 41.91
CA GLY A 600 3.64 41.94 41.51
C GLY A 600 5.16 42.08 41.70
N SER A 601 5.72 41.57 42.81
CA SER A 601 7.17 41.62 43.00
C SER A 601 7.92 40.73 42.02
N ARG A 602 7.38 39.54 41.70
CA ARG A 602 7.98 38.62 40.72
C ARG A 602 7.95 39.22 39.30
N PHE A 603 6.81 39.81 38.91
CA PHE A 603 6.67 40.47 37.61
C PHE A 603 7.61 41.67 37.47
N LYS A 604 7.71 42.52 38.50
CA LYS A 604 8.64 43.66 38.52
C LYS A 604 10.09 43.23 38.33
N GLN A 605 10.52 42.17 39.04
CA GLN A 605 11.88 41.64 38.89
C GLN A 605 12.15 41.15 37.47
N GLN A 606 11.22 40.38 36.87
CA GLN A 606 11.34 39.90 35.50
C GLN A 606 11.43 41.04 34.47
N LEU A 607 10.64 42.11 34.66
CA LEU A 607 10.66 43.27 33.77
C LEU A 607 11.98 44.05 33.83
N VAL A 608 12.57 44.20 35.03
CA VAL A 608 13.87 44.87 35.20
C VAL A 608 14.96 44.10 34.46
N THR A 609 15.01 42.77 34.62
CA THR A 609 15.98 41.92 33.90
C THR A 609 15.84 42.02 32.38
N LEU A 610 14.59 42.11 31.88
CA LEU A 610 14.33 42.31 30.46
C LEU A 610 14.86 43.66 29.97
N LEU A 611 14.62 44.74 30.72
CA LEU A 611 15.09 46.09 30.36
C LEU A 611 16.61 46.20 30.36
N GLU A 612 17.29 45.56 31.32
CA GLU A 612 18.76 45.47 31.34
C GLU A 612 19.28 44.79 30.07
N THR A 613 18.67 43.67 29.68
CA THR A 613 19.02 42.95 28.44
C THR A 613 18.84 43.84 27.21
N LEU A 614 17.69 44.52 27.08
CA LEU A 614 17.39 45.41 25.94
C LEU A 614 18.30 46.64 25.87
N SER A 615 18.82 47.11 27.00
CA SER A 615 19.71 48.28 27.02
C SER A 615 21.09 48.01 26.38
N THR A 616 21.47 46.74 26.26
CA THR A 616 22.74 46.32 25.64
C THR A 616 22.62 46.07 24.14
N THR A 617 21.40 46.07 23.58
CA THR A 617 21.14 45.75 22.17
C THR A 617 20.80 46.99 21.36
N GLU A 618 20.85 46.87 20.03
CA GLU A 618 20.33 47.89 19.12
C GLU A 618 18.82 47.66 18.90
N PRO A 619 17.94 48.57 19.35
CA PRO A 619 16.50 48.34 19.28
C PRO A 619 15.93 48.71 17.90
N HIS A 620 15.16 47.78 17.33
CA HIS A 620 14.33 48.02 16.15
C HIS A 620 12.85 47.92 16.52
N TYR A 621 12.07 48.96 16.21
CA TYR A 621 10.66 49.05 16.64
C TYR A 621 9.70 48.71 15.50
N ILE A 622 8.81 47.74 15.74
CA ILE A 622 7.63 47.47 14.90
C ILE A 622 6.40 47.87 15.71
N ARG A 623 5.56 48.76 15.15
CA ARG A 623 4.33 49.24 15.82
C ARG A 623 3.11 48.74 15.06
N CYS A 624 2.44 47.75 15.63
CA CYS A 624 1.20 47.21 15.09
C CYS A 624 0.03 48.16 15.35
N VAL A 625 -0.81 48.40 14.35
CA VAL A 625 -1.98 49.28 14.44
C VAL A 625 -3.21 48.51 13.96
N LYS A 626 -4.23 48.44 14.82
CA LYS A 626 -5.52 47.82 14.50
C LYS A 626 -6.41 48.82 13.76
N PRO A 627 -6.77 48.57 12.48
CA PRO A 627 -7.46 49.57 11.66
C PRO A 627 -8.95 49.74 12.03
N ASN A 628 -9.59 48.71 12.57
CA ASN A 628 -10.99 48.74 13.02
C ASN A 628 -11.23 47.68 14.10
N ASN A 629 -12.24 47.89 14.95
CA ASN A 629 -12.59 46.92 15.99
C ASN A 629 -13.47 45.76 15.50
N LEU A 630 -14.03 45.87 14.29
CA LEU A 630 -14.88 44.87 13.66
C LEU A 630 -14.11 43.70 13.01
N LEU A 631 -12.78 43.74 13.02
CA LEU A 631 -11.89 42.72 12.41
C LEU A 631 -12.19 42.47 10.92
N LYS A 632 -12.57 43.53 10.18
CA LYS A 632 -12.85 43.46 8.74
C LYS A 632 -11.70 44.07 7.91
N PRO A 633 -11.34 43.46 6.77
CA PRO A 633 -10.35 44.06 5.88
C PRO A 633 -10.86 45.39 5.31
N LEU A 634 -9.94 46.30 4.97
CA LEU A 634 -10.21 47.57 4.27
C LEU A 634 -11.10 48.59 5.01
N ILE A 635 -11.47 48.36 6.27
CA ILE A 635 -12.17 49.35 7.10
C ILE A 635 -11.14 50.06 7.98
N PHE A 636 -11.15 51.40 7.96
CA PHE A 636 -10.21 52.23 8.72
C PHE A 636 -10.97 53.23 9.60
N GLU A 637 -10.89 53.06 10.92
CA GLU A 637 -11.51 53.92 11.93
C GLU A 637 -10.53 55.00 12.40
N ASN A 638 -10.67 56.21 11.85
CA ASN A 638 -9.75 57.33 12.10
C ASN A 638 -9.48 57.61 13.58
N GLN A 639 -10.53 57.67 14.41
CA GLN A 639 -10.38 58.00 15.83
C GLN A 639 -9.61 56.94 16.60
N ASN A 640 -9.91 55.65 16.35
CA ASN A 640 -9.29 54.52 17.01
C ASN A 640 -7.81 54.40 16.61
N VAL A 641 -7.51 54.53 15.32
CA VAL A 641 -6.13 54.52 14.83
C VAL A 641 -5.33 55.72 15.34
N LEU A 642 -5.91 56.92 15.33
CA LEU A 642 -5.25 58.12 15.84
C LEU A 642 -4.93 58.00 17.34
N GLN A 643 -5.85 57.42 18.12
CA GLN A 643 -5.62 57.14 19.53
C GLN A 643 -4.47 56.14 19.72
N GLN A 644 -4.42 55.05 18.96
CA GLN A 644 -3.31 54.10 18.98
C GLN A 644 -1.96 54.76 18.61
N LEU A 645 -1.92 55.63 17.59
CA LEU A 645 -0.70 56.35 17.20
C LEU A 645 -0.19 57.34 18.26
N ARG A 646 -1.12 57.96 19.00
CA ARG A 646 -0.79 58.84 20.13
C ARG A 646 -0.26 58.04 21.32
N CYS A 647 -0.99 57.00 21.74
CA CYS A 647 -0.60 56.14 22.86
C CYS A 647 0.68 55.34 22.58
N GLY A 648 0.91 54.96 21.31
CA GLY A 648 2.11 54.24 20.86
C GLY A 648 3.34 55.13 20.64
N GLY A 649 3.24 56.46 20.84
CA GLY A 649 4.36 57.40 20.72
C GLY A 649 4.86 57.65 19.29
N VAL A 650 4.14 57.17 18.27
CA VAL A 650 4.57 57.27 16.85
C VAL A 650 4.61 58.73 16.39
N MET A 651 3.61 59.52 16.77
CA MET A 651 3.54 60.94 16.40
C MET A 651 4.73 61.74 16.95
N GLU A 652 5.20 61.39 18.14
CA GLU A 652 6.34 62.06 18.78
C GLU A 652 7.66 61.65 18.11
N ALA A 653 7.80 60.36 17.75
CA ALA A 653 8.95 59.87 17.02
C ALA A 653 9.09 60.51 15.62
N ILE A 654 7.98 60.69 14.89
CA ILE A 654 7.98 61.38 13.59
C ILE A 654 8.42 62.84 13.74
N ARG A 655 7.89 63.53 14.76
CA ARG A 655 8.24 64.93 15.05
C ARG A 655 9.75 65.10 15.26
N ILE A 656 10.37 64.21 16.04
CA ILE A 656 11.82 64.21 16.29
C ILE A 656 12.60 63.86 15.01
N SER A 657 12.11 62.89 14.22
CA SER A 657 12.81 62.42 13.02
C SER A 657 12.78 63.44 11.87
N CYS A 658 11.66 64.14 11.67
CA CYS A 658 11.53 65.18 10.63
C CYS A 658 12.35 66.44 10.92
N ALA A 659 12.52 66.77 12.21
CA ALA A 659 13.30 67.93 12.63
C ALA A 659 14.83 67.70 12.60
N GLY A 660 15.29 66.44 12.52
CA GLY A 660 16.70 66.09 12.70
C GLY A 660 17.32 65.21 11.61
N PHE A 661 18.52 64.70 11.93
CA PHE A 661 19.26 63.71 11.14
C PHE A 661 19.26 62.37 11.89
N PRO A 662 18.34 61.44 11.56
CA PRO A 662 18.18 60.19 12.29
C PRO A 662 19.36 59.23 12.08
N THR A 663 19.98 59.24 10.91
CA THR A 663 21.08 58.33 10.58
C THR A 663 22.43 59.04 10.66
N ARG A 664 23.35 58.46 11.45
CA ARG A 664 24.68 59.04 11.73
C ARG A 664 25.73 57.93 11.64
N LYS A 665 26.74 58.10 10.79
CA LYS A 665 27.79 57.08 10.59
C LYS A 665 29.19 57.68 10.68
N GLN A 666 30.13 56.92 11.23
CA GLN A 666 31.56 57.26 11.23
C GLN A 666 32.07 57.34 9.79
N PHE A 667 33.07 58.17 9.50
CA PHE A 667 33.58 58.32 8.15
C PHE A 667 34.17 57.03 7.58
N GLU A 668 34.97 56.31 8.39
CA GLU A 668 35.59 55.03 8.03
C GLU A 668 34.53 53.98 7.63
N GLU A 669 33.53 53.75 8.49
CA GLU A 669 32.43 52.80 8.22
C GLU A 669 31.65 53.17 6.95
N PHE A 670 31.46 54.48 6.71
CA PHE A 670 30.73 54.97 5.55
C PHE A 670 31.52 54.75 4.25
N LEU A 671 32.83 55.03 4.26
CA LEU A 671 33.70 54.86 3.09
C LEU A 671 33.94 53.39 2.76
N GLU A 672 34.20 52.55 3.75
CA GLU A 672 34.37 51.10 3.56
C GLU A 672 33.13 50.49 2.87
N ARG A 673 31.94 50.88 3.33
CA ARG A 673 30.68 50.38 2.78
C ARG A 673 30.38 50.89 1.37
N PHE A 674 30.57 52.19 1.10
CA PHE A 674 30.09 52.83 -0.13
C PHE A 674 31.17 53.14 -1.18
N SER A 675 32.45 52.88 -0.92
CA SER A 675 33.57 53.07 -1.87
C SER A 675 33.32 52.45 -3.26
N VAL A 676 32.61 51.33 -3.32
CA VAL A 676 32.22 50.65 -4.57
C VAL A 676 31.41 51.55 -5.52
N LEU A 677 30.68 52.54 -5.00
CA LEU A 677 29.94 53.52 -5.80
C LEU A 677 30.86 54.54 -6.50
N ALA A 678 32.06 54.74 -5.96
CA ALA A 678 33.04 55.69 -6.44
C ALA A 678 34.47 55.14 -6.32
N PRO A 679 34.86 54.14 -7.14
CA PRO A 679 36.19 53.49 -7.04
C PRO A 679 37.36 54.46 -7.25
N GLU A 680 37.15 55.55 -7.99
CA GLU A 680 38.14 56.61 -8.22
C GLU A 680 38.53 57.39 -6.97
N VAL A 681 37.70 57.34 -5.92
CA VAL A 681 37.91 58.10 -4.67
C VAL A 681 38.86 57.35 -3.72
N SER A 682 39.04 56.04 -3.87
CA SER A 682 39.91 55.23 -3.00
C SER A 682 41.40 55.29 -3.35
N ASP A 683 41.78 55.80 -4.52
CA ASP A 683 43.16 55.71 -5.02
C ASP A 683 44.09 56.86 -4.57
N ASN A 684 43.57 57.89 -3.89
CA ASN A 684 44.37 59.05 -3.48
C ASN A 684 44.22 59.33 -1.98
N SER A 685 45.35 59.60 -1.30
CA SER A 685 45.49 59.99 0.11
C SER A 685 44.74 61.30 0.44
N SER A 686 43.42 61.25 0.44
CA SER A 686 42.51 62.35 0.72
C SER A 686 41.93 62.17 2.12
N ASP A 687 41.82 63.27 2.89
CA ASP A 687 41.11 63.29 4.17
C ASP A 687 39.74 62.60 4.06
N ASP A 688 39.39 61.77 5.06
CA ASP A 688 38.13 61.00 5.09
C ASP A 688 36.89 61.89 4.86
N VAL A 689 36.93 63.12 5.38
CA VAL A 689 35.89 64.14 5.18
C VAL A 689 35.75 64.50 3.70
N ALA A 690 36.87 64.71 3.00
CA ALA A 690 36.89 65.04 1.58
C ALA A 690 36.51 63.83 0.71
N ALA A 691 36.89 62.61 1.11
CA ALA A 691 36.48 61.38 0.44
C ALA A 691 34.96 61.16 0.57
N CYS A 692 34.38 61.32 1.77
CA CYS A 692 32.94 61.21 1.98
C CYS A 692 32.17 62.27 1.17
N LYS A 693 32.68 63.51 1.13
CA LYS A 693 32.06 64.60 0.36
C LYS A 693 32.06 64.30 -1.14
N LYS A 694 33.20 63.88 -1.71
CA LYS A 694 33.31 63.50 -3.12
C LYS A 694 32.40 62.33 -3.49
N LEU A 695 32.29 61.33 -2.61
CA LEU A 695 31.40 60.19 -2.81
C LEU A 695 29.93 60.65 -2.88
N LEU A 696 29.49 61.46 -1.91
CA LEU A 696 28.12 61.97 -1.84
C LEU A 696 27.78 62.90 -3.02
N GLU A 697 28.74 63.72 -3.47
CA GLU A 697 28.60 64.56 -4.66
C GLU A 697 28.48 63.72 -5.94
N LYS A 698 29.30 62.66 -6.10
CA LYS A 698 29.22 61.75 -7.25
C LYS A 698 27.90 60.97 -7.29
N VAL A 699 27.36 60.62 -6.12
CA VAL A 699 26.03 60.02 -6.00
C VAL A 699 24.91 61.06 -6.22
N GLY A 700 25.19 62.36 -6.07
CA GLY A 700 24.19 63.41 -6.23
C GLY A 700 23.15 63.41 -5.11
N LEU A 701 23.58 63.14 -3.88
CA LEU A 701 22.70 63.17 -2.71
C LEU A 701 22.59 64.61 -2.18
N GLU A 702 21.38 65.14 -1.99
CA GLU A 702 21.16 66.49 -1.45
C GLU A 702 20.74 66.47 0.01
N GLY A 703 21.02 67.53 0.79
CA GLY A 703 20.47 67.68 2.14
C GLY A 703 21.11 66.83 3.24
N TYR A 704 22.31 66.29 3.00
CA TYR A 704 23.18 65.69 4.03
C TYR A 704 23.99 66.76 4.78
N GLN A 705 24.54 66.41 5.94
CA GLN A 705 25.50 67.25 6.67
C GLN A 705 26.74 66.44 7.07
N ILE A 706 27.92 67.05 6.97
CA ILE A 706 29.18 66.45 7.41
C ILE A 706 29.59 67.10 8.73
N GLY A 707 29.68 66.29 9.78
CA GLY A 707 30.16 66.72 11.09
C GLY A 707 31.68 66.62 11.23
N LYS A 708 32.17 66.66 12.47
CA LYS A 708 33.61 66.51 12.77
C LYS A 708 34.12 65.07 12.66
N THR A 709 33.26 64.09 12.99
CA THR A 709 33.62 62.66 13.05
C THR A 709 32.63 61.76 12.32
N LYS A 710 31.51 62.32 11.84
CA LYS A 710 30.38 61.55 11.32
C LYS A 710 29.68 62.25 10.16
N VAL A 711 29.11 61.45 9.26
CA VAL A 711 28.15 61.89 8.25
C VAL A 711 26.74 61.81 8.84
N PHE A 712 25.95 62.86 8.64
CA PHE A 712 24.56 62.98 9.06
C PHE A 712 23.66 62.93 7.83
N LEU A 713 22.78 61.92 7.79
CA LEU A 713 21.88 61.68 6.67
C LEU A 713 20.43 61.87 7.13
N ARG A 714 19.60 62.38 6.21
CA ARG A 714 18.14 62.44 6.41
C ARG A 714 17.53 61.04 6.28
N ALA A 715 16.29 60.90 6.75
CA ALA A 715 15.53 59.68 6.59
C ALA A 715 15.47 59.27 5.10
N GLY A 716 15.65 57.97 4.80
CA GLY A 716 15.61 57.41 3.44
C GLY A 716 16.95 57.43 2.69
N GLN A 717 17.83 58.39 2.95
CA GLN A 717 19.06 58.57 2.16
C GLN A 717 20.07 57.42 2.26
N MET A 718 20.15 56.78 3.44
CA MET A 718 20.97 55.58 3.61
C MET A 718 20.47 54.42 2.75
N ALA A 719 19.15 54.25 2.64
CA ALA A 719 18.54 53.20 1.83
C ALA A 719 18.79 53.44 0.34
N ASP A 720 18.75 54.71 -0.12
CA ASP A 720 19.07 55.07 -1.50
C ASP A 720 20.52 54.73 -1.87
N LEU A 721 21.46 55.02 -0.96
CA LEU A 721 22.88 54.67 -1.13
C LEU A 721 23.08 53.15 -1.20
N ASP A 722 22.43 52.40 -0.30
CA ASP A 722 22.48 50.93 -0.31
C ASP A 722 21.85 50.33 -1.58
N ALA A 723 20.75 50.91 -2.07
CA ALA A 723 20.10 50.46 -3.30
C ALA A 723 21.04 50.58 -4.51
N ARG A 724 21.71 51.73 -4.66
CA ARG A 724 22.70 51.95 -5.74
C ARG A 724 23.90 51.02 -5.60
N ARG A 725 24.37 50.79 -4.36
CA ARG A 725 25.49 49.87 -4.10
C ARG A 725 25.14 48.46 -4.54
N ASN A 726 23.94 48.00 -4.20
CA ASN A 726 23.43 46.68 -4.59
C ASN A 726 23.30 46.53 -6.11
N GLU A 727 22.95 47.60 -6.84
CA GLU A 727 22.90 47.56 -8.31
C GLU A 727 24.28 47.35 -8.95
N VAL A 728 25.31 48.05 -8.46
CA VAL A 728 26.70 47.89 -8.94
C VAL A 728 27.21 46.49 -8.64
N LEU A 729 27.04 46.02 -7.40
CA LEU A 729 27.43 44.67 -6.99
C LEU A 729 26.65 43.59 -7.76
N GLY A 730 25.36 43.82 -8.04
CA GLY A 730 24.52 42.93 -8.83
C GLY A 730 25.01 42.74 -10.27
N ARG A 731 25.46 43.82 -10.93
CA ARG A 731 26.07 43.74 -12.27
C ARG A 731 27.38 42.95 -12.28
N ALA A 732 28.24 43.18 -11.29
CA ALA A 732 29.48 42.44 -11.12
C ALA A 732 29.21 40.94 -10.87
N ALA A 733 28.30 40.63 -9.95
CA ALA A 733 27.88 39.26 -9.64
C ALA A 733 27.31 38.55 -10.88
N THR A 734 26.46 39.21 -11.66
CA THR A 734 25.88 38.65 -12.90
C THR A 734 26.97 38.26 -13.91
N SER A 735 28.01 39.08 -14.03
CA SER A 735 29.14 38.80 -14.94
C SER A 735 29.92 37.55 -14.51
N ILE A 736 30.19 37.42 -13.21
CA ILE A 736 30.87 36.27 -12.62
C ILE A 736 30.00 35.02 -12.76
N GLN A 737 28.73 35.10 -12.36
CA GLN A 737 27.75 34.01 -12.43
C GLN A 737 27.58 33.51 -13.86
N ARG A 738 27.49 34.40 -14.85
CA ARG A 738 27.40 34.02 -16.27
C ARG A 738 28.60 33.17 -16.69
N LYS A 739 29.82 33.62 -16.38
CA LYS A 739 31.05 32.89 -16.75
C LYS A 739 31.11 31.52 -16.08
N PHE A 740 30.76 31.47 -14.80
CA PHE A 740 30.75 30.24 -14.02
C PHE A 740 29.69 29.23 -14.51
N ARG A 741 28.45 29.69 -14.77
CA ARG A 741 27.38 28.86 -15.31
C ARG A 741 27.74 28.28 -16.69
N SER A 742 28.31 29.09 -17.59
CA SER A 742 28.79 28.60 -18.88
C SER A 742 29.91 27.57 -18.75
N TYR A 743 30.83 27.77 -17.80
CA TYR A 743 31.89 26.80 -17.51
C TYR A 743 31.32 25.46 -17.02
N LEU A 744 30.41 25.49 -16.04
CA LEU A 744 29.79 24.29 -15.47
C LEU A 744 28.99 23.53 -16.54
N PHE A 745 28.21 24.24 -17.36
CA PHE A 745 27.46 23.65 -18.46
C PHE A 745 28.38 22.98 -19.50
N ARG A 746 29.47 23.66 -19.90
CA ARG A 746 30.43 23.11 -20.86
C ARG A 746 31.12 21.84 -20.32
N LYS A 747 31.49 21.83 -19.04
CA LYS A 747 32.06 20.65 -18.38
C LYS A 747 31.08 19.47 -18.41
N ASN A 748 29.82 19.70 -18.05
CA ASN A 748 28.79 18.67 -18.05
C ASN A 748 28.50 18.13 -19.46
N LEU A 749 28.40 19.00 -20.46
CA LEU A 749 28.18 18.60 -21.85
C LEU A 749 29.32 17.74 -22.41
N MET A 750 30.57 18.08 -22.07
CA MET A 750 31.74 17.29 -22.47
C MET A 750 31.72 15.88 -21.86
N MET A 751 31.34 15.75 -20.58
CA MET A 751 31.18 14.45 -19.92
C MET A 751 30.08 13.61 -20.59
N LEU A 752 28.92 14.22 -20.86
CA LEU A 752 27.80 13.53 -21.51
C LEU A 752 28.16 13.06 -22.92
N ARG A 753 28.84 13.90 -23.72
CA ARG A 753 29.28 13.55 -25.07
C ARG A 753 30.26 12.36 -25.06
N LYS A 754 31.20 12.32 -24.10
CA LYS A 754 32.14 11.21 -23.96
C LYS A 754 31.42 9.90 -23.62
N ALA A 755 30.45 9.95 -22.71
CA ALA A 755 29.62 8.78 -22.37
C ALA A 755 28.82 8.27 -23.57
N ALA A 756 28.17 9.18 -24.32
CA ALA A 756 27.39 8.81 -25.51
C ALA A 756 28.25 8.14 -26.60
N VAL A 757 29.44 8.69 -26.90
CA VAL A 757 30.36 8.10 -27.89
C VAL A 757 30.82 6.71 -27.46
N ASN A 758 31.12 6.51 -26.17
CA ASN A 758 31.50 5.20 -25.65
C ASN A 758 30.36 4.18 -25.77
N MET A 759 29.13 4.55 -25.41
CA MET A 759 27.97 3.67 -25.56
C MET A 759 27.72 3.32 -27.03
N GLN A 760 27.79 4.31 -27.93
CA GLN A 760 27.64 4.09 -29.37
C GLN A 760 28.70 3.14 -29.93
N ALA A 761 29.96 3.25 -29.48
CA ALA A 761 31.04 2.34 -29.89
C ALA A 761 30.76 0.90 -29.46
N VAL A 762 30.29 0.68 -28.23
CA VAL A 762 29.90 -0.66 -27.73
C VAL A 762 28.74 -1.24 -28.54
N CYS A 763 27.69 -0.45 -28.79
CA CYS A 763 26.54 -0.88 -29.57
C CYS A 763 26.92 -1.26 -31.01
N ARG A 764 27.74 -0.43 -31.67
CA ARG A 764 28.26 -0.72 -33.03
C ARG A 764 29.07 -2.02 -33.04
N GLY A 765 29.94 -2.21 -32.05
CA GLY A 765 30.72 -3.44 -31.91
C GLY A 765 29.85 -4.69 -31.70
N GLN A 766 28.78 -4.57 -30.90
CA GLN A 766 27.86 -5.68 -30.65
C GLN A 766 27.05 -6.08 -31.90
N LEU A 767 26.61 -5.09 -32.68
CA LEU A 767 25.91 -5.33 -33.95
C LEU A 767 26.81 -6.09 -34.94
N SER A 768 28.08 -5.68 -35.07
CA SER A 768 29.05 -6.36 -35.93
C SER A 768 29.31 -7.81 -35.49
N ARG A 769 29.42 -8.07 -34.17
CA ARG A 769 29.58 -9.43 -33.65
C ARG A 769 28.38 -10.32 -33.95
N HIS A 770 27.16 -9.81 -33.74
CA HIS A 770 25.94 -10.56 -34.04
C HIS A 770 25.83 -10.91 -35.54
N MET A 771 26.17 -9.97 -36.42
CA MET A 771 26.20 -10.21 -37.86
C MET A 771 27.24 -11.28 -38.23
N PHE A 772 28.43 -11.22 -37.63
CA PHE A 772 29.49 -12.21 -37.86
C PHE A 772 29.10 -13.61 -37.36
N ASP A 773 28.43 -13.73 -36.22
CA ASP A 773 27.91 -15.02 -35.73
C ASP A 773 26.88 -15.61 -36.68
N GLY A 774 26.04 -14.78 -37.31
CA GLY A 774 25.14 -15.20 -38.40
C GLY A 774 25.89 -15.80 -39.58
N LEU A 775 26.90 -15.09 -40.10
CA LEU A 775 27.75 -15.58 -41.19
C LEU A 775 28.49 -16.89 -40.82
N ARG A 776 28.97 -17.02 -39.59
CA ARG A 776 29.61 -18.26 -39.11
C ARG A 776 28.64 -19.44 -39.10
N ARG A 777 27.39 -19.22 -38.67
CA ARG A 777 26.36 -20.27 -38.67
C ARG A 777 26.01 -20.69 -40.09
N GLU A 778 25.85 -19.74 -41.01
CA GLU A 778 25.59 -20.03 -42.42
C GLU A 778 26.73 -20.85 -43.04
N ALA A 779 27.99 -20.47 -42.81
CA ALA A 779 29.15 -21.21 -43.28
C ALA A 779 29.18 -22.65 -42.73
N ALA A 780 28.93 -22.83 -41.43
CA ALA A 780 28.90 -24.16 -40.81
C ALA A 780 27.77 -25.04 -41.37
N VAL A 781 26.59 -24.46 -41.64
CA VAL A 781 25.47 -25.19 -42.27
C VAL A 781 25.86 -25.64 -43.68
N LEU A 782 26.51 -24.78 -44.46
CA LEU A 782 26.97 -25.13 -45.81
C LEU A 782 28.02 -26.24 -45.80
N GLU A 783 28.95 -26.23 -44.84
CA GLU A 783 29.93 -27.31 -44.68
C GLU A 783 29.26 -28.65 -44.35
N ILE A 784 28.35 -28.67 -43.37
CA ILE A 784 27.62 -29.88 -42.99
C ILE A 784 26.79 -30.41 -44.16
N GLN A 785 26.08 -29.52 -44.87
CA GLN A 785 25.28 -29.91 -46.04
C GLN A 785 26.16 -30.48 -47.16
N ARG A 786 27.31 -29.84 -47.45
CA ARG A 786 28.28 -30.32 -48.43
C ARG A 786 28.76 -31.73 -48.07
N ASP A 787 29.15 -31.94 -46.82
CA ASP A 787 29.74 -33.21 -46.36
C ASP A 787 28.71 -34.35 -46.38
N ILE A 788 27.47 -34.09 -45.94
CA ILE A 788 26.37 -35.05 -46.01
C ILE A 788 26.03 -35.41 -47.46
N ARG A 789 25.89 -34.41 -48.34
CA ARG A 789 25.59 -34.65 -49.77
C ARG A 789 26.68 -35.51 -50.42
N MET A 790 27.94 -35.20 -50.16
CA MET A 790 29.09 -35.98 -50.63
C MET A 790 29.05 -37.41 -50.08
N HIS A 791 28.81 -37.59 -48.78
CA HIS A 791 28.74 -38.91 -48.15
C HIS A 791 27.63 -39.78 -48.75
N LEU A 792 26.42 -39.25 -48.90
CA LEU A 792 25.27 -39.95 -49.47
C LEU A 792 25.55 -40.38 -50.92
N ALA A 793 26.05 -39.47 -51.76
CA ALA A 793 26.40 -39.78 -53.15
C ALA A 793 27.48 -40.88 -53.23
N ARG A 794 28.51 -40.80 -52.37
CA ARG A 794 29.58 -41.81 -52.32
C ARG A 794 29.08 -43.16 -51.84
N LYS A 795 28.14 -43.20 -50.89
CA LYS A 795 27.52 -44.44 -50.40
C LYS A 795 26.74 -45.12 -51.52
N SER A 796 25.85 -44.39 -52.20
CA SER A 796 25.04 -44.93 -53.32
C SER A 796 25.92 -45.44 -54.47
N TYR A 797 26.98 -44.71 -54.82
CA TYR A 797 27.92 -45.18 -55.85
C TYR A 797 28.64 -46.47 -55.43
N LYS A 798 29.11 -46.56 -54.19
CA LYS A 798 29.78 -47.78 -53.68
C LYS A 798 28.84 -48.99 -53.68
N GLU A 799 27.59 -48.83 -53.25
CA GLU A 799 26.59 -49.90 -53.27
C GLU A 799 26.39 -50.45 -54.70
N LEU A 800 26.22 -49.55 -55.67
CA LEU A 800 26.10 -49.92 -57.09
C LEU A 800 27.38 -50.59 -57.62
N TYR A 801 28.54 -50.04 -57.29
CA TYR A 801 29.84 -50.58 -57.70
C TYR A 801 30.05 -52.01 -57.18
N PHE A 802 29.80 -52.26 -55.87
CA PHE A 802 29.94 -53.58 -55.29
C PHE A 802 28.95 -54.59 -55.90
N ALA A 803 27.71 -54.17 -56.18
CA ALA A 803 26.73 -55.00 -56.86
C ALA A 803 27.19 -55.36 -58.29
N ALA A 804 27.66 -54.38 -59.06
CA ALA A 804 28.16 -54.58 -60.42
C ALA A 804 29.37 -55.52 -60.46
N VAL A 805 30.36 -55.33 -59.57
CA VAL A 805 31.53 -56.20 -59.46
C VAL A 805 31.13 -57.64 -59.09
N SER A 806 30.19 -57.80 -58.15
CA SER A 806 29.68 -59.12 -57.77
C SER A 806 29.03 -59.83 -58.95
N ILE A 807 28.15 -59.15 -59.69
CA ILE A 807 27.52 -59.69 -60.90
C ILE A 807 28.57 -60.05 -61.96
N GLN A 808 29.51 -59.16 -62.24
CA GLN A 808 30.57 -59.41 -63.22
C GLN A 808 31.44 -60.60 -62.85
N SER A 809 31.82 -60.75 -61.57
CA SER A 809 32.58 -61.91 -61.09
C SER A 809 31.79 -63.21 -61.27
N ALA A 810 30.49 -63.20 -61.00
CA ALA A 810 29.62 -64.36 -61.19
C ALA A 810 29.50 -64.73 -62.67
N ILE A 811 29.31 -63.75 -63.56
CA ILE A 811 29.24 -63.97 -65.02
C ILE A 811 30.56 -64.51 -65.57
N ARG A 812 31.70 -63.91 -65.20
CA ARG A 812 33.03 -64.43 -65.61
C ARG A 812 33.26 -65.85 -65.13
N GLY A 813 32.82 -66.16 -63.90
CA GLY A 813 32.85 -67.51 -63.35
C GLY A 813 31.90 -68.49 -64.05
N MET A 814 30.75 -68.05 -64.55
CA MET A 814 29.86 -68.88 -65.38
C MET A 814 30.44 -69.14 -66.76
N ALA A 815 30.91 -68.09 -67.46
CA ALA A 815 31.52 -68.22 -68.79
C ALA A 815 32.71 -69.20 -68.79
N SER A 816 33.58 -69.10 -67.77
CA SER A 816 34.71 -70.03 -67.62
C SER A 816 34.26 -71.48 -67.38
N ARG A 817 33.15 -71.68 -66.64
CA ARG A 817 32.58 -73.01 -66.39
C ARG A 817 31.91 -73.61 -67.64
N ASP A 818 31.26 -72.78 -68.45
CA ASP A 818 30.65 -73.21 -69.71
C ASP A 818 31.70 -73.58 -70.76
N GLU A 819 32.78 -72.80 -70.86
CA GLU A 819 33.94 -73.14 -71.71
C GLU A 819 34.57 -74.48 -71.28
N LEU A 820 34.78 -74.68 -69.97
CA LEU A 820 35.26 -75.96 -69.45
C LEU A 820 34.29 -77.12 -69.78
N ARG A 821 32.98 -76.89 -69.70
CA ARG A 821 31.96 -77.89 -70.05
C ARG A 821 32.03 -78.25 -71.53
N PHE A 822 32.15 -77.26 -72.42
CA PHE A 822 32.31 -77.47 -73.85
C PHE A 822 33.59 -78.26 -74.16
N GLN A 823 34.72 -77.89 -73.56
CA GLN A 823 35.98 -78.63 -73.73
C GLN A 823 35.90 -80.06 -73.22
N ARG A 824 35.21 -80.32 -72.10
CA ARG A 824 34.95 -81.68 -71.61
C ARG A 824 34.10 -82.49 -72.59
N GLN A 825 33.05 -81.90 -73.16
CA GLN A 825 32.22 -82.53 -74.19
C GLN A 825 33.04 -82.82 -75.45
N ASN A 826 33.87 -81.88 -75.91
CA ASN A 826 34.70 -82.06 -77.09
C ASN A 826 35.77 -83.13 -76.88
N LYS A 827 36.42 -83.17 -75.71
CA LYS A 827 37.34 -84.26 -75.35
C LYS A 827 36.64 -85.62 -75.34
N ALA A 828 35.42 -85.70 -74.80
CA ALA A 828 34.62 -86.93 -74.84
C ALA A 828 34.29 -87.33 -76.29
N ALA A 829 33.90 -86.38 -77.14
CA ALA A 829 33.64 -86.62 -78.56
C ALA A 829 34.89 -87.10 -79.31
N ILE A 830 36.04 -86.46 -79.10
CA ILE A 830 37.33 -86.87 -79.68
C ILE A 830 37.70 -88.28 -79.21
N LEU A 831 37.51 -88.61 -77.93
CA LEU A 831 37.75 -89.96 -77.41
C LEU A 831 36.88 -90.99 -78.13
N ILE A 832 35.58 -90.75 -78.25
CA ILE A 832 34.63 -91.62 -78.97
C ILE A 832 35.04 -91.78 -80.44
N GLN A 833 35.33 -90.67 -81.13
CA GLN A 833 35.74 -90.67 -82.53
C GLN A 833 37.07 -91.40 -82.75
N SER A 834 38.04 -91.22 -81.84
CA SER A 834 39.32 -91.92 -81.91
C SER A 834 39.16 -93.44 -81.75
N HIS A 835 38.26 -93.87 -80.85
CA HIS A 835 37.91 -95.28 -80.68
C HIS A 835 37.24 -95.85 -81.94
N CYS A 836 36.32 -95.09 -82.54
CA CYS A 836 35.63 -95.49 -83.76
C CYS A 836 36.59 -95.56 -84.97
N ARG A 837 37.50 -94.59 -85.12
CA ARG A 837 38.54 -94.61 -86.18
C ARG A 837 39.50 -95.78 -86.01
N LYS A 838 39.94 -96.06 -84.77
CA LYS A 838 40.75 -97.25 -84.46
C LYS A 838 40.02 -98.54 -84.86
N PHE A 839 38.73 -98.63 -84.53
CA PHE A 839 37.89 -99.77 -84.90
C PHE A 839 37.77 -99.93 -86.43
N LEU A 840 37.48 -98.86 -87.16
CA LEU A 840 37.39 -98.88 -88.63
C LEU A 840 38.72 -99.25 -89.31
N ALA A 841 39.84 -98.73 -88.82
CA ALA A 841 41.16 -99.07 -89.32
C ALA A 841 41.52 -100.55 -89.05
N GLN A 842 41.18 -101.06 -87.85
CA GLN A 842 41.30 -102.49 -87.54
C GLN A 842 40.43 -103.34 -88.47
N LEU A 843 39.19 -102.92 -88.73
CA LEU A 843 38.29 -103.62 -89.64
C LEU A 843 38.84 -103.64 -91.07
N HIS A 844 39.35 -102.52 -91.56
CA HIS A 844 39.97 -102.43 -92.89
C HIS A 844 41.23 -103.29 -92.99
N TYR A 845 42.13 -103.23 -92.00
CA TYR A 845 43.32 -104.09 -91.95
C TYR A 845 42.96 -105.58 -91.90
N GLN A 846 41.96 -105.97 -91.11
CA GLN A 846 41.48 -107.35 -91.07
C GLN A 846 40.92 -107.81 -92.42
N ARG A 847 40.19 -106.93 -93.13
CA ARG A 847 39.69 -107.20 -94.49
C ARG A 847 40.83 -107.33 -95.50
N LEU A 848 41.80 -106.41 -95.46
CA LEU A 848 42.96 -106.42 -96.36
C LEU A 848 43.86 -107.62 -96.09
N LYS A 849 44.06 -108.00 -94.82
CA LYS A 849 44.76 -109.23 -94.41
C LYS A 849 44.03 -110.46 -94.92
N LYS A 850 42.71 -110.56 -94.76
CA LYS A 850 41.92 -111.65 -95.35
C LYS A 850 42.08 -111.69 -96.87
N ALA A 851 41.91 -110.57 -97.56
CA ALA A 851 42.03 -110.48 -99.02
C ALA A 851 43.43 -110.83 -99.52
N ALA A 852 44.50 -110.29 -98.90
CA ALA A 852 45.88 -110.59 -99.23
C ALA A 852 46.18 -112.08 -99.00
N VAL A 853 45.74 -112.67 -97.88
CA VAL A 853 45.87 -114.11 -97.65
C VAL A 853 45.12 -114.89 -98.73
N THR A 854 43.89 -114.50 -99.10
CA THR A 854 43.13 -115.15 -100.18
C THR A 854 43.85 -115.04 -101.53
N THR A 855 44.37 -113.87 -101.89
CA THR A 855 45.08 -113.63 -103.16
C THR A 855 46.43 -114.35 -103.18
N GLN A 856 47.18 -114.34 -102.08
CA GLN A 856 48.42 -115.11 -101.94
C GLN A 856 48.15 -116.61 -102.00
N SER A 857 47.07 -117.10 -101.38
CA SER A 857 46.63 -118.49 -101.48
C SER A 857 46.26 -118.85 -102.93
N ALA A 858 45.53 -117.98 -103.61
CA ALA A 858 45.14 -118.15 -105.01
C ALA A 858 46.33 -118.06 -105.97
N TRP A 859 47.29 -117.17 -105.72
CA TRP A 859 48.53 -117.05 -106.49
C TRP A 859 49.40 -118.30 -106.27
N ARG A 860 49.54 -118.77 -105.02
CA ARG A 860 50.27 -120.01 -104.71
C ARG A 860 49.60 -121.21 -105.41
N ALA A 861 48.27 -121.29 -105.39
CA ALA A 861 47.50 -122.27 -106.15
C ALA A 861 47.67 -122.11 -107.67
N ARG A 862 47.80 -120.88 -108.20
CA ARG A 862 48.05 -120.60 -109.62
C ARG A 862 49.47 -120.97 -110.04
N LEU A 863 50.48 -120.76 -109.19
CA LEU A 863 51.85 -121.20 -109.46
C LEU A 863 51.96 -122.72 -109.46
N LEU A 864 51.27 -123.37 -108.51
CA LEU A 864 51.08 -124.82 -108.50
C LEU A 864 50.39 -125.30 -109.78
N ARG A 865 49.31 -124.64 -110.23
CA ARG A 865 48.66 -124.91 -111.53
C ARG A 865 49.59 -124.69 -112.73
N LYS A 866 50.42 -123.66 -112.75
CA LYS A 866 51.35 -123.37 -113.86
C LYS A 866 52.48 -124.41 -113.96
N ARG A 867 52.89 -124.99 -112.83
CA ARG A 867 53.82 -126.14 -112.77
C ARG A 867 53.16 -127.44 -113.23
N GLU A 868 51.89 -127.65 -112.90
CA GLU A 868 51.14 -128.86 -113.28
C GLU A 868 50.65 -128.85 -114.73
N LEU A 869 50.45 -127.69 -115.37
CA LEU A 869 49.97 -127.55 -116.75
C LEU A 869 50.95 -128.02 -117.85
N PHE A 870 52.17 -128.46 -117.49
CA PHE A 870 53.08 -129.21 -118.37
C PHE A 870 52.97 -130.73 -118.21
N LYS A 871 51.99 -131.22 -117.45
CA LYS A 871 51.63 -132.63 -117.42
C LYS A 871 50.12 -132.77 -117.59
N LEU A 872 49.73 -133.16 -118.80
CA LEU A 872 48.49 -133.87 -119.17
C LEU A 872 47.24 -133.03 -119.56
N PRO A 873 46.36 -133.60 -120.42
CA PRO A 873 45.56 -132.88 -121.41
C PRO A 873 44.23 -132.33 -120.85
N ARG A 874 43.63 -131.42 -121.64
CA ARG A 874 42.24 -130.93 -121.54
C ARG A 874 41.32 -132.01 -120.97
N ILE A 875 40.60 -131.72 -119.88
CA ILE A 875 39.20 -132.09 -119.72
C ILE A 875 38.55 -131.17 -118.66
N SER A 876 37.42 -130.62 -119.08
CA SER A 876 36.46 -129.89 -118.27
C SER A 876 36.02 -130.70 -117.07
N LEU A 877 35.80 -130.06 -115.92
CA LEU A 877 34.82 -130.54 -114.96
C LEU A 877 34.23 -129.35 -114.19
N ARG A 878 33.00 -129.04 -114.60
CA ARG A 878 31.90 -128.54 -113.76
C ARG A 878 32.06 -129.03 -112.33
N ASN A 879 31.85 -128.14 -111.36
CA ASN A 879 30.83 -128.27 -110.31
C ASN A 879 31.07 -127.18 -109.25
N LYS A 880 30.10 -126.30 -108.97
CA LYS A 880 28.88 -126.51 -108.17
C LYS A 880 29.22 -126.44 -106.67
N TRP A 881 28.31 -125.79 -105.92
CA TRP A 881 28.18 -125.76 -104.44
C TRP A 881 28.84 -124.58 -103.70
N LYS A 882 28.26 -124.00 -102.66
CA LYS A 882 26.88 -123.78 -102.17
C LYS A 882 27.05 -123.10 -100.79
N SER A 883 26.25 -122.07 -100.55
CA SER A 883 25.57 -121.66 -99.29
C SER A 883 25.99 -122.20 -97.91
N SER A 884 25.78 -121.32 -96.90
CA SER A 884 25.26 -121.54 -95.52
C SER A 884 26.19 -121.02 -94.39
N PRO A 885 25.75 -120.96 -93.11
CA PRO A 885 25.08 -119.85 -92.42
C PRO A 885 25.82 -119.42 -91.12
N GLY A 886 25.29 -118.45 -90.34
CA GLY A 886 25.64 -118.34 -88.92
C GLY A 886 25.50 -116.94 -88.31
N ASP A 887 24.54 -116.83 -87.40
CA ASP A 887 24.10 -115.69 -86.61
C ASP A 887 25.13 -115.05 -85.63
N CYS A 888 24.70 -113.89 -85.13
CA CYS A 888 24.81 -113.38 -83.74
C CYS A 888 25.89 -112.37 -83.32
N SER A 889 25.36 -111.34 -82.63
CA SER A 889 25.93 -110.30 -81.75
C SER A 889 26.67 -109.10 -82.36
#